data_AF-K3W7T0-F1
#
_entry.id   AF-K3W7T0-F1
#
_cell.length_a   1.000
_cell.length_b   1.000
_cell.length_c   1.000
_cell.angle_alpha   90.00
_cell.angle_beta   90.00
_cell.angle_gamma   90.00
#
_symmetry.space_group_name_H-M   'P 1'
#
loop_
_entity.id
_entity.type
_entity.pdbx_description
1 polymer ?
#
loop_
_entity_poly.entity_id
_entity_poly.type
_entity_poly.pdbx_seq_one_letter_code
_entity_poly.pdbx_strand_id
1 'polypeptide(L)'
;MLSRTNLDGTGNVFSRNLVRLGAGGGVAALTEGSVKIENWEFIDNTVGTGDAARGASLSFDGGADAVIKDSTIRSNADATLVPTGGLIYAKNPVTKLQIINSTLSLGQSFSGGLIYSVDATILIRYCDLLTGWANEFGGGIFAQNSLIDIQDSTMVENFAYYDGGAIYMRTACDVKDTEFTKNRNFGFGSSIFIGRKNSLEAINCSFLVNGDAANEGGTLYAIDAIVNIEDSLFDSNYGYKGAAIELSRDAQLTVKNTIIRNNTAEVWGGAMYTSVRSSATMIDTTFESNHATEGGVLYSVGSSRVTFTKVNVRGNTALNFGGVASLKGSSTFIVNQVTFTSNAAYTGGVVSVAENASLSLQNSELKRNTAKDFGGAVYIDTETRTEDNAITCATSTFEDNNAVAGSDLYWIYSHRFSFFQCTDSSSLSTPSGNISSSTSATSITAGWWPLSVTSGVSLGVLKVADLSALLASPNLAEIIAVQKLANDTELSRQNDSTLWPTVVIRDFYGRIASYDNGSSCTIQLVDRGEGNESFQFSPPSEMNVRDGYVTFDNARIFSDSRAEPYLLEVTCSLSSSLERSFPLKITVDRCKTGYQNIDGLCIPCKKGYYSLDGVKCYLCPVGASCEQFDISATAVGVSVPNRLTGFYLWKSRDSFLSSECNNPSTWAVGDPCRSVNEPSMTYRIQKCSKSQDFDKYWSRKRIFACLSGNEYYSCDTHTACVEDEVVGATTFSKTSQCLVGYSGVMCATCVDNYYKVSNGMCKPCFDPADPSVAHMTTLLSMIPIAFAVSAVVLVIYYFSDTSEKEIMKHALAAKKFQIYDSDSQSTTMLRAAKFYIQQRATQMMTQISTRIHRHSRRPRYLFDIVPRVTPMPAFRAEKFKIILGFFQIFGGFKKVYEIPWPNEMSRLMDFFSIADLNVVDTTGIECFFKRNYFASYRIALGLGSDSVSSHTVNVATPLRELWAASV
;
A
#
# COMPACT_ATOMS: atom_id res chain seq x y z
N MET A 1 33.17 91.61 19.20
CA MET A 1 33.04 91.70 17.73
C MET A 1 34.38 92.17 17.18
N LEU A 2 35.11 91.30 16.48
CA LEU A 2 36.18 91.71 15.56
C LEU A 2 35.58 91.55 14.16
N SER A 3 35.12 92.65 13.58
CA SER A 3 34.60 92.65 12.21
C SER A 3 35.76 92.79 11.24
N ARG A 4 35.89 91.86 10.28
CA ARG A 4 36.90 91.86 9.20
C ARG A 4 38.37 91.75 9.64
N THR A 5 38.70 90.73 10.43
CA THR A 5 40.09 90.25 10.55
C THR A 5 40.22 88.89 9.90
N ASN A 6 41.06 88.79 8.87
CA ASN A 6 41.51 87.51 8.34
C ASN A 6 42.40 86.82 9.38
N LEU A 7 42.23 85.51 9.53
CA LEU A 7 43.09 84.66 10.38
C LEU A 7 43.95 83.80 9.44
N ASP A 8 45.27 83.83 9.62
CA ASP A 8 46.23 83.04 8.85
C ASP A 8 47.37 82.65 9.79
N GLY A 9 47.81 81.40 9.75
CA GLY A 9 48.88 80.91 10.62
C GLY A 9 49.09 79.40 10.56
N THR A 10 50.21 78.96 11.13
CA THR A 10 50.65 77.56 11.13
C THR A 10 51.23 77.13 12.48
N GLY A 11 51.09 75.85 12.85
CA GLY A 11 51.75 75.26 14.03
C GLY A 11 51.15 75.61 15.39
N ASN A 12 49.88 76.01 15.48
CA ASN A 12 49.27 76.47 16.73
C ASN A 12 48.49 75.35 17.46
N VAL A 13 48.50 75.39 18.79
CA VAL A 13 47.78 74.44 19.66
C VAL A 13 46.75 75.19 20.51
N PHE A 14 45.48 74.83 20.38
CA PHE A 14 44.36 75.32 21.18
C PHE A 14 43.81 74.18 22.02
N SER A 15 44.17 74.14 23.31
CA SER A 15 43.77 73.06 24.21
C SER A 15 42.91 73.53 25.38
N ARG A 16 41.84 72.78 25.69
CA ARG A 16 40.99 72.91 26.89
C ARG A 16 40.40 74.31 27.10
N ASN A 17 40.09 75.01 26.02
CA ASN A 17 39.38 76.28 26.10
C ASN A 17 37.90 76.06 26.42
N LEU A 18 37.28 76.98 27.18
CA LEU A 18 35.87 76.94 27.56
C LEU A 18 35.20 78.29 27.30
N VAL A 19 34.30 78.34 26.32
CA VAL A 19 33.45 79.51 26.04
C VAL A 19 32.12 79.35 26.78
N ARG A 20 31.89 80.14 27.83
CA ARG A 20 30.68 80.03 28.67
C ARG A 20 29.37 80.34 27.93
N LEU A 21 29.41 81.30 27.00
CA LEU A 21 28.29 81.73 26.16
C LEU A 21 28.86 82.18 24.80
N GLY A 22 28.31 81.68 23.70
CA GLY A 22 28.78 82.00 22.34
C GLY A 22 29.10 80.74 21.54
N ALA A 23 30.04 80.85 20.60
CA ALA A 23 30.39 79.79 19.66
C ALA A 23 31.91 79.69 19.49
N GLY A 24 32.42 78.54 19.05
CA GLY A 24 33.83 78.30 18.75
C GLY A 24 34.75 78.37 19.97
N GLY A 25 34.92 77.24 20.68
CA GLY A 25 35.79 77.18 21.86
C GLY A 25 37.26 77.53 21.58
N GLY A 26 37.75 77.25 20.36
CA GLY A 26 39.07 77.68 19.88
C GLY A 26 39.00 78.90 18.95
N VAL A 27 38.26 78.80 17.84
CA VAL A 27 38.13 79.88 16.83
C VAL A 27 36.67 80.06 16.42
N ALA A 28 36.23 81.32 16.34
CA ALA A 28 34.93 81.70 15.80
C ALA A 28 35.05 82.86 14.80
N ALA A 29 34.67 82.63 13.54
CA ALA A 29 34.49 83.65 12.54
C ALA A 29 32.98 83.82 12.27
N LEU A 30 32.44 85.01 12.57
CA LEU A 30 31.00 85.29 12.55
C LEU A 30 30.61 86.36 11.51
N THR A 31 31.55 86.73 10.64
CA THR A 31 31.42 87.72 9.56
C THR A 31 32.36 87.35 8.43
N GLU A 32 32.10 87.84 7.22
CA GLU A 32 33.00 87.78 6.06
C GLU A 32 34.47 88.04 6.43
N GLY A 33 35.33 87.09 6.04
CA GLY A 33 36.76 87.08 6.31
C GLY A 33 37.36 85.72 5.96
N SER A 34 38.65 85.68 5.61
CA SER A 34 39.35 84.42 5.31
C SER A 34 39.97 83.83 6.57
N VAL A 35 39.78 82.53 6.81
CA VAL A 35 40.43 81.77 7.88
C VAL A 35 41.29 80.67 7.27
N LYS A 36 42.59 80.67 7.57
CA LYS A 36 43.52 79.63 7.15
C LYS A 36 44.21 79.03 8.37
N ILE A 37 44.12 77.71 8.47
CA ILE A 37 44.58 76.89 9.58
C ILE A 37 45.40 75.76 8.95
N GLU A 38 46.73 75.80 9.07
CA GLU A 38 47.62 74.78 8.49
C GLU A 38 48.52 74.17 9.57
N ASN A 39 48.41 72.85 9.80
CA ASN A 39 49.12 72.13 10.86
C ASN A 39 48.81 72.68 12.28
N TRP A 40 47.54 72.69 12.69
CA TRP A 40 47.10 73.08 14.03
C TRP A 40 46.49 71.91 14.80
N GLU A 41 46.55 71.98 16.12
CA GLU A 41 45.89 71.03 17.03
C GLU A 41 44.81 71.73 17.86
N PHE A 42 43.57 71.28 17.72
CA PHE A 42 42.45 71.65 18.59
C PHE A 42 42.11 70.48 19.50
N ILE A 43 42.33 70.65 20.80
CA ILE A 43 42.25 69.56 21.78
C ILE A 43 41.25 69.92 22.89
N ASP A 44 40.19 69.15 23.05
CA ASP A 44 39.31 69.20 24.23
C ASP A 44 38.68 70.59 24.48
N ASN A 45 38.44 71.36 23.40
CA ASN A 45 37.80 72.68 23.47
C ASN A 45 36.28 72.53 23.57
N THR A 46 35.64 73.36 24.40
CA THR A 46 34.24 73.23 24.78
C THR A 46 33.50 74.56 24.79
N VAL A 47 32.18 74.48 24.67
CA VAL A 47 31.23 75.60 24.80
C VAL A 47 30.19 75.22 25.85
N GLY A 48 29.65 76.23 26.56
CA GLY A 48 28.61 76.06 27.58
C GLY A 48 27.28 75.51 27.02
N THR A 49 26.29 75.30 27.89
CA THR A 49 25.08 74.50 27.60
C THR A 49 23.82 75.32 27.24
N GLY A 50 23.96 76.57 26.79
CA GLY A 50 22.82 77.41 26.39
C GLY A 50 22.49 77.34 24.89
N ASP A 51 21.30 77.77 24.47
CA ASP A 51 20.82 77.72 23.07
C ASP A 51 21.72 78.44 22.03
N ALA A 52 22.59 79.33 22.50
CA ALA A 52 23.58 80.03 21.68
C ALA A 52 24.87 79.22 21.42
N ALA A 53 25.03 78.05 22.06
CA ALA A 53 26.23 77.22 22.01
C ALA A 53 26.35 76.44 20.71
N ARG A 54 27.40 76.73 19.93
CA ARG A 54 27.61 76.13 18.60
C ARG A 54 29.09 75.94 18.30
N GLY A 55 29.47 74.79 17.74
CA GLY A 55 30.84 74.53 17.30
C GLY A 55 31.82 74.45 18.46
N ALA A 56 31.97 73.28 19.08
CA ALA A 56 32.74 73.17 20.34
C ALA A 56 34.21 73.63 20.18
N SER A 57 34.83 73.35 19.03
CA SER A 57 36.18 73.86 18.69
C SER A 57 36.12 75.02 17.71
N LEU A 58 35.36 74.89 16.61
CA LEU A 58 35.35 75.84 15.50
C LEU A 58 33.93 76.27 15.13
N SER A 59 33.74 77.55 14.83
CA SER A 59 32.46 78.08 14.34
C SER A 59 32.65 79.09 13.21
N PHE A 60 31.96 78.85 12.10
CA PHE A 60 32.00 79.66 10.87
C PHE A 60 30.57 80.08 10.49
N ASP A 61 30.29 81.38 10.56
CA ASP A 61 29.00 81.98 10.19
C ASP A 61 29.25 83.33 9.49
N GLY A 62 28.23 83.88 8.83
CA GLY A 62 28.27 85.23 8.28
C GLY A 62 29.13 85.41 7.03
N GLY A 63 29.43 84.34 6.27
CA GLY A 63 30.16 84.40 5.01
C GLY A 63 31.67 84.21 5.12
N ALA A 64 32.14 83.44 6.11
CA ALA A 64 33.56 83.14 6.28
C ALA A 64 34.07 82.17 5.19
N ASP A 65 35.30 82.38 4.70
CA ASP A 65 35.99 81.45 3.78
C ASP A 65 37.12 80.76 4.53
N ALA A 66 36.86 79.53 4.98
CA ALA A 66 37.71 78.79 5.90
C ALA A 66 38.42 77.62 5.20
N VAL A 67 39.73 77.51 5.39
CA VAL A 67 40.57 76.40 4.91
C VAL A 67 41.34 75.82 6.10
N ILE A 68 41.11 74.54 6.37
CA ILE A 68 41.77 73.73 7.39
C ILE A 68 42.59 72.68 6.66
N LYS A 69 43.90 72.62 6.93
CA LYS A 69 44.83 71.72 6.27
C LYS A 69 45.81 71.09 7.26
N ASP A 70 46.18 69.83 7.05
CA ASP A 70 47.20 69.09 7.83
C ASP A 70 46.94 69.12 9.36
N SER A 71 45.69 69.24 9.81
CA SER A 71 45.34 69.62 11.19
C SER A 71 44.56 68.54 11.94
N THR A 72 44.62 68.57 13.28
CA THR A 72 43.85 67.65 14.15
C THR A 72 42.85 68.42 14.99
N ILE A 73 41.58 67.98 14.97
CA ILE A 73 40.50 68.52 15.80
C ILE A 73 39.90 67.37 16.60
N ARG A 74 40.18 67.33 17.90
CA ARG A 74 39.79 66.25 18.80
C ARG A 74 39.09 66.79 20.04
N SER A 75 37.97 66.18 20.41
CA SER A 75 37.32 66.37 21.72
C SER A 75 37.48 65.12 22.60
N ASN A 76 36.69 64.99 23.66
CA ASN A 76 36.75 63.88 24.62
C ASN A 76 35.37 63.33 24.96
N ALA A 77 35.36 62.18 25.64
CA ALA A 77 34.15 61.49 26.10
C ALA A 77 33.33 62.31 27.13
N ASP A 78 33.96 63.23 27.86
CA ASP A 78 33.33 64.05 28.92
C ASP A 78 32.88 65.44 28.43
N ALA A 79 32.93 65.69 27.10
CA ALA A 79 32.64 66.99 26.53
C ALA A 79 31.15 67.40 26.69
N THR A 80 30.90 68.69 26.90
CA THR A 80 29.53 69.21 27.02
C THR A 80 28.75 69.00 25.72
N LEU A 81 27.57 68.37 25.83
CA LEU A 81 26.72 68.10 24.69
C LEU A 81 26.12 69.42 24.15
N VAL A 82 26.73 69.97 23.10
CA VAL A 82 26.27 71.20 22.46
C VAL A 82 25.03 70.93 21.58
N PRO A 83 24.08 71.87 21.47
CA PRO A 83 22.92 71.72 20.59
C PRO A 83 23.28 71.44 19.12
N THR A 84 24.35 72.07 18.59
CA THR A 84 24.74 71.93 17.18
C THR A 84 26.26 72.01 16.99
N GLY A 85 26.84 71.04 16.27
CA GLY A 85 28.24 71.07 15.82
C GLY A 85 29.22 70.71 16.92
N GLY A 86 29.41 69.42 17.15
CA GLY A 86 30.21 68.90 18.27
C GLY A 86 31.72 69.12 18.13
N LEU A 87 32.24 69.39 16.93
CA LEU A 87 33.57 70.01 16.74
C LEU A 87 33.45 71.30 15.93
N ILE A 88 32.80 71.24 14.76
CA ILE A 88 32.69 72.33 13.79
C ILE A 88 31.23 72.69 13.55
N TYR A 89 30.94 73.98 13.58
CA TYR A 89 29.69 74.57 13.11
C TYR A 89 29.94 75.43 11.87
N ALA A 90 29.18 75.21 10.80
CA ALA A 90 29.22 76.00 9.58
C ALA A 90 27.81 76.45 9.18
N LYS A 91 27.63 77.75 8.92
CA LYS A 91 26.35 78.32 8.49
C LYS A 91 26.54 79.47 7.50
N ASN A 92 25.51 79.71 6.68
CA ASN A 92 25.30 80.84 5.74
C ASN A 92 25.72 80.51 4.28
N PRO A 93 24.89 80.85 3.26
CA PRO A 93 25.09 80.50 1.84
C PRO A 93 26.40 80.99 1.22
N VAL A 94 27.06 81.98 1.85
CA VAL A 94 28.35 82.49 1.40
C VAL A 94 29.52 81.80 2.13
N THR A 95 29.27 81.15 3.26
CA THR A 95 30.29 80.46 4.05
C THR A 95 30.80 79.21 3.33
N LYS A 96 32.12 79.12 3.22
CA LYS A 96 32.84 77.99 2.63
C LYS A 96 33.77 77.41 3.67
N LEU A 97 33.80 76.09 3.78
CA LEU A 97 34.73 75.36 4.62
C LEU A 97 35.41 74.28 3.79
N GLN A 98 36.73 74.32 3.71
CA GLN A 98 37.55 73.29 3.09
C GLN A 98 38.37 72.62 4.19
N ILE A 99 38.32 71.29 4.26
CA ILE A 99 39.08 70.47 5.20
C ILE A 99 39.91 69.49 4.38
N ILE A 100 41.23 69.53 4.54
CA ILE A 100 42.20 68.81 3.70
C ILE A 100 43.22 68.09 4.59
N ASN A 101 43.47 66.79 4.36
CA ASN A 101 44.51 66.02 5.05
C ASN A 101 44.45 66.17 6.59
N SER A 102 43.27 66.04 7.18
CA SER A 102 43.00 66.43 8.58
C SER A 102 42.11 65.42 9.30
N THR A 103 42.31 65.27 10.61
CA THR A 103 41.57 64.32 11.45
C THR A 103 40.57 65.04 12.36
N LEU A 104 39.30 64.64 12.31
CA LEU A 104 38.23 65.07 13.21
C LEU A 104 37.80 63.90 14.08
N SER A 105 37.84 64.03 15.41
CA SER A 105 37.54 62.91 16.31
C SER A 105 36.84 63.26 17.63
N LEU A 106 36.07 62.30 18.16
CA LEU A 106 35.42 62.32 19.48
C LEU A 106 34.44 63.50 19.70
N GLY A 107 33.90 64.07 18.63
CA GLY A 107 32.94 65.17 18.69
C GLY A 107 31.56 64.72 19.19
N GLN A 108 30.92 65.53 20.03
CA GLN A 108 29.62 65.20 20.63
C GLN A 108 28.63 66.35 20.53
N SER A 109 27.38 66.08 20.13
CA SER A 109 26.31 67.08 20.06
C SER A 109 24.92 66.46 20.05
N PHE A 110 23.86 67.27 20.02
CA PHE A 110 22.53 66.78 19.61
C PHE A 110 22.49 66.48 18.10
N SER A 111 22.98 67.37 17.25
CA SER A 111 23.09 67.14 15.80
C SER A 111 24.44 67.58 15.24
N GLY A 112 25.03 66.74 14.37
CA GLY A 112 26.33 66.98 13.74
C GLY A 112 27.49 66.80 14.71
N GLY A 113 27.74 65.55 15.14
CA GLY A 113 28.72 65.23 16.18
C GLY A 113 30.14 65.71 15.86
N LEU A 114 30.62 65.55 14.63
CA LEU A 114 31.84 66.21 14.15
C LEU A 114 31.52 67.55 13.50
N ILE A 115 30.64 67.55 12.49
CA ILE A 115 30.31 68.73 11.67
C ILE A 115 28.80 68.96 11.62
N TYR A 116 28.39 70.19 11.92
CA TYR A 116 27.02 70.66 11.66
C TYR A 116 27.03 71.77 10.61
N SER A 117 26.31 71.56 9.51
CA SER A 117 26.28 72.45 8.34
C SER A 117 24.86 72.85 7.97
N VAL A 118 24.58 74.16 7.88
CA VAL A 118 23.28 74.70 7.45
C VAL A 118 23.44 75.82 6.44
N ASP A 119 22.86 75.63 5.25
CA ASP A 119 22.98 76.53 4.11
C ASP A 119 24.45 76.86 3.76
N ALA A 120 25.43 75.95 3.88
CA ALA A 120 26.87 76.25 3.68
C ALA A 120 27.54 75.33 2.65
N THR A 121 28.74 75.68 2.14
CA THR A 121 29.52 74.79 1.26
C THR A 121 30.67 74.14 2.02
N ILE A 122 30.71 72.80 2.08
CA ILE A 122 31.72 72.02 2.80
C ILE A 122 32.44 71.09 1.82
N LEU A 123 33.77 71.22 1.74
CA LEU A 123 34.67 70.39 0.94
C LEU A 123 35.56 69.59 1.90
N ILE A 124 35.59 68.26 1.76
CA ILE A 124 36.38 67.36 2.60
C ILE A 124 37.27 66.50 1.69
N ARG A 125 38.58 66.46 1.96
CA ARG A 125 39.59 65.76 1.15
C ARG A 125 40.67 65.11 2.01
N TYR A 126 40.98 63.83 1.80
CA TYR A 126 42.05 63.14 2.55
C TYR A 126 41.84 63.18 4.08
N CYS A 127 40.59 63.18 4.55
CA CYS A 127 40.25 63.40 5.95
C CYS A 127 39.69 62.17 6.65
N ASP A 128 40.03 62.04 7.94
CA ASP A 128 39.51 61.00 8.82
C ASP A 128 38.46 61.59 9.77
N LEU A 129 37.22 61.11 9.66
CA LEU A 129 36.08 61.54 10.47
C LEU A 129 35.65 60.39 11.40
N LEU A 130 36.18 60.42 12.62
CA LEU A 130 36.20 59.28 13.54
C LEU A 130 35.30 59.53 14.75
N THR A 131 34.53 58.53 15.18
CA THR A 131 33.88 58.50 16.52
C THR A 131 33.02 59.74 16.85
N GLY A 132 32.33 60.31 15.87
CA GLY A 132 31.35 61.37 16.09
C GLY A 132 30.07 60.83 16.72
N TRP A 133 29.56 61.51 17.75
CA TRP A 133 28.35 61.12 18.47
C TRP A 133 27.26 62.21 18.39
N ALA A 134 26.06 61.83 17.96
CA ALA A 134 24.89 62.68 17.92
C ALA A 134 23.71 62.07 18.71
N ASN A 135 23.12 62.84 19.63
CA ASN A 135 21.91 62.42 20.35
C ASN A 135 20.64 62.44 19.49
N GLU A 136 20.70 63.02 18.29
CA GLU A 136 19.59 63.03 17.33
C GLU A 136 20.01 62.56 15.95
N PHE A 137 20.76 63.39 15.20
CA PHE A 137 21.00 63.20 13.76
C PHE A 137 22.44 63.50 13.35
N GLY A 138 23.01 62.69 12.45
CA GLY A 138 24.31 62.98 11.84
C GLY A 138 25.47 62.84 12.83
N GLY A 139 25.84 61.61 13.18
CA GLY A 139 26.91 61.33 14.16
C GLY A 139 28.25 61.93 13.72
N GLY A 140 28.63 61.71 12.47
CA GLY A 140 29.72 62.45 11.82
C GLY A 140 29.26 63.84 11.37
N ILE A 141 28.38 63.89 10.37
CA ILE A 141 27.97 65.12 9.69
C ILE A 141 26.44 65.27 9.70
N PHE A 142 25.96 66.43 10.09
CA PHE A 142 24.58 66.88 9.81
C PHE A 142 24.61 67.99 8.75
N ALA A 143 23.84 67.84 7.67
CA ALA A 143 23.78 68.81 6.57
C ALA A 143 22.33 69.12 6.13
N GLN A 144 21.97 70.41 6.14
CA GLN A 144 20.68 70.90 5.64
C GLN A 144 20.89 72.09 4.70
N ASN A 145 20.38 72.00 3.46
CA ASN A 145 20.58 72.99 2.39
C ASN A 145 22.06 73.30 2.04
N SER A 146 23.00 72.45 2.47
CA SER A 146 24.44 72.66 2.31
C SER A 146 25.01 71.85 1.15
N LEU A 147 25.89 72.42 0.32
CA LEU A 147 26.65 71.60 -0.64
C LEU A 147 27.76 70.87 0.11
N ILE A 148 27.74 69.54 0.09
CA ILE A 148 28.75 68.68 0.71
C ILE A 148 29.46 67.88 -0.38
N ASP A 149 30.79 67.92 -0.40
CA ASP A 149 31.63 67.16 -1.34
C ASP A 149 32.77 66.49 -0.54
N ILE A 150 32.81 65.17 -0.54
CA ILE A 150 33.75 64.33 0.23
C ILE A 150 34.53 63.44 -0.74
N GLN A 151 35.87 63.51 -0.74
CA GLN A 151 36.70 62.61 -1.57
C GLN A 151 37.92 62.10 -0.80
N ASP A 152 38.38 60.89 -1.14
CA ASP A 152 39.58 60.26 -0.58
C ASP A 152 39.57 60.19 0.96
N SER A 153 38.42 59.89 1.58
CA SER A 153 38.18 60.11 3.02
C SER A 153 37.73 58.86 3.78
N THR A 154 37.81 58.89 5.12
CA THR A 154 37.27 57.82 5.98
C THR A 154 36.23 58.35 6.96
N MET A 155 35.17 57.58 7.20
CA MET A 155 34.14 57.83 8.19
C MET A 155 33.94 56.58 9.05
N VAL A 156 34.48 56.59 10.27
CA VAL A 156 34.64 55.38 11.08
C VAL A 156 34.01 55.51 12.47
N GLU A 157 33.23 54.50 12.86
CA GLU A 157 32.63 54.36 14.21
C GLU A 157 31.78 55.58 14.66
N ASN A 158 31.18 56.30 13.71
CA ASN A 158 30.24 57.39 14.02
C ASN A 158 28.87 56.84 14.43
N PHE A 159 28.21 57.52 15.37
CA PHE A 159 26.95 57.10 15.97
C PHE A 159 25.93 58.24 16.05
N ALA A 160 24.69 57.99 15.62
CA ALA A 160 23.55 58.87 15.86
C ALA A 160 22.43 58.11 16.57
N TYR A 161 21.71 58.73 17.50
CA TYR A 161 20.60 58.02 18.17
C TYR A 161 19.45 57.68 17.20
N TYR A 162 19.01 58.63 16.37
CA TYR A 162 17.97 58.37 15.35
C TYR A 162 18.59 58.06 13.98
N ASP A 163 18.87 59.05 13.15
CA ASP A 163 19.15 58.83 11.71
C ASP A 163 20.51 59.35 11.27
N GLY A 164 21.13 58.67 10.28
CA GLY A 164 22.39 59.09 9.67
C GLY A 164 23.58 58.94 10.61
N GLY A 165 24.00 57.71 10.90
CA GLY A 165 25.08 57.44 11.86
C GLY A 165 26.41 58.11 11.46
N ALA A 166 26.81 58.04 10.19
CA ALA A 166 27.89 58.87 9.66
C ALA A 166 27.39 60.22 9.14
N ILE A 167 26.38 60.24 8.26
CA ILE A 167 25.90 61.45 7.59
C ILE A 167 24.37 61.50 7.58
N TYR A 168 23.79 62.60 8.06
CA TYR A 168 22.38 62.93 7.89
C TYR A 168 22.21 64.12 6.95
N MET A 169 21.50 63.93 5.83
CA MET A 169 21.40 64.93 4.77
C MET A 169 19.98 65.27 4.34
N ARG A 170 19.74 66.57 4.20
CA ARG A 170 18.56 67.17 3.54
C ARG A 170 19.02 68.10 2.41
N THR A 171 19.99 67.64 1.63
CA THR A 171 20.68 68.42 0.61
C THR A 171 21.45 67.50 -0.35
N ALA A 172 21.95 68.04 -1.46
CA ALA A 172 22.76 67.30 -2.42
C ALA A 172 24.17 67.05 -1.88
N CYS A 173 24.73 65.86 -2.17
CA CYS A 173 26.06 65.47 -1.72
C CYS A 173 26.75 64.56 -2.72
N ASP A 174 28.03 64.82 -2.97
CA ASP A 174 28.90 64.01 -3.80
C ASP A 174 29.96 63.35 -2.90
N VAL A 175 30.08 62.03 -2.97
CA VAL A 175 31.01 61.24 -2.16
C VAL A 175 31.79 60.32 -3.08
N LYS A 176 33.12 60.42 -3.09
CA LYS A 176 33.99 59.62 -3.97
C LYS A 176 35.15 59.02 -3.21
N ASP A 177 35.61 57.84 -3.58
CA ASP A 177 36.85 57.24 -3.06
C ASP A 177 36.88 57.20 -1.52
N THR A 178 35.72 56.95 -0.88
CA THR A 178 35.50 57.16 0.56
C THR A 178 35.03 55.88 1.25
N GLU A 179 35.58 55.60 2.44
CA GLU A 179 35.23 54.43 3.25
C GLU A 179 34.31 54.81 4.43
N PHE A 180 33.22 54.05 4.60
CA PHE A 180 32.30 54.10 5.73
C PHE A 180 32.37 52.78 6.49
N THR A 181 32.94 52.80 7.71
CA THR A 181 33.19 51.59 8.48
C THR A 181 32.61 51.66 9.90
N LYS A 182 31.82 50.65 10.29
CA LYS A 182 31.20 50.50 11.63
C LYS A 182 30.36 51.69 12.12
N ASN A 183 29.77 52.46 11.22
CA ASN A 183 28.85 53.53 11.59
C ASN A 183 27.49 52.95 11.98
N ARG A 184 26.83 53.53 12.98
CA ARG A 184 25.67 52.92 13.65
C ARG A 184 24.62 53.95 14.10
N ASN A 185 23.40 53.48 14.32
CA ASN A 185 22.28 54.26 14.82
C ASN A 185 21.15 53.33 15.28
N PHE A 186 20.09 53.85 15.91
CA PHE A 186 18.89 53.05 16.17
C PHE A 186 17.81 53.19 15.08
N GLY A 187 17.74 54.33 14.39
CA GLY A 187 16.80 54.58 13.29
C GLY A 187 17.33 54.16 11.91
N PHE A 188 17.26 55.07 10.93
CA PHE A 188 17.50 54.79 9.51
C PHE A 188 18.81 55.38 8.98
N GLY A 189 19.54 54.62 8.14
CA GLY A 189 20.78 55.08 7.52
C GLY A 189 21.98 54.99 8.46
N SER A 190 22.48 53.78 8.74
CA SER A 190 23.58 53.58 9.69
C SER A 190 24.89 54.27 9.26
N SER A 191 25.15 54.36 7.95
CA SER A 191 26.08 55.33 7.39
C SER A 191 25.34 56.58 6.95
N ILE A 192 24.44 56.49 5.96
CA ILE A 192 23.89 57.66 5.26
C ILE A 192 22.36 57.66 5.31
N PHE A 193 21.80 58.76 5.79
CA PHE A 193 20.39 59.12 5.59
C PHE A 193 20.29 60.26 4.59
N ILE A 194 19.48 60.11 3.54
CA ILE A 194 19.16 61.20 2.61
C ILE A 194 17.65 61.29 2.34
N GLY A 195 17.11 62.51 2.34
CA GLY A 195 15.72 62.70 1.97
C GLY A 195 15.32 64.08 1.45
N ARG A 196 14.03 64.22 1.09
CA ARG A 196 13.37 65.47 0.64
C ARG A 196 13.82 66.01 -0.73
N LYS A 197 13.80 65.17 -1.77
CA LYS A 197 14.11 65.50 -3.18
C LYS A 197 15.55 65.95 -3.43
N ASN A 198 16.46 65.40 -2.65
CA ASN A 198 17.89 65.64 -2.76
C ASN A 198 18.61 64.47 -3.47
N SER A 199 19.82 64.73 -3.95
CA SER A 199 20.63 63.77 -4.71
C SER A 199 21.88 63.33 -3.94
N LEU A 200 22.25 62.06 -4.05
CA LEU A 200 23.54 61.52 -3.64
C LEU A 200 24.24 60.89 -4.85
N GLU A 201 25.47 61.29 -5.13
CA GLU A 201 26.39 60.58 -6.01
C GLU A 201 27.48 59.90 -5.17
N ALA A 202 27.55 58.57 -5.21
CA ALA A 202 28.54 57.76 -4.52
C ALA A 202 29.38 56.96 -5.54
N ILE A 203 30.67 57.25 -5.67
CA ILE A 203 31.56 56.62 -6.67
C ILE A 203 32.78 56.01 -5.99
N ASN A 204 33.09 54.74 -6.27
CA ASN A 204 34.22 54.03 -5.68
C ASN A 204 34.23 54.07 -4.13
N CYS A 205 33.05 53.95 -3.52
CA CYS A 205 32.87 54.00 -2.06
C CYS A 205 32.82 52.59 -1.47
N SER A 206 33.29 52.45 -0.23
CA SER A 206 33.22 51.18 0.53
C SER A 206 32.39 51.34 1.79
N PHE A 207 31.34 50.53 1.95
CA PHE A 207 30.46 50.49 3.11
C PHE A 207 30.64 49.14 3.83
N LEU A 208 31.43 49.15 4.91
CA LEU A 208 31.92 47.94 5.57
C LEU A 208 31.40 47.84 7.02
N VAL A 209 30.70 46.74 7.33
CA VAL A 209 30.32 46.39 8.72
C VAL A 209 29.53 47.52 9.43
N ASN A 210 28.71 48.28 8.70
CA ASN A 210 27.85 49.31 9.30
C ASN A 210 26.55 48.69 9.82
N GLY A 211 26.00 49.30 10.86
CA GLY A 211 24.85 48.80 11.61
C GLY A 211 25.14 47.61 12.54
N ASP A 212 24.21 47.37 13.45
CA ASP A 212 24.14 46.25 14.40
C ASP A 212 22.66 45.86 14.65
N ALA A 213 22.43 44.92 15.57
CA ALA A 213 21.11 44.36 15.89
C ALA A 213 20.05 45.38 16.32
N ALA A 214 20.42 46.62 16.66
CA ALA A 214 19.50 47.67 17.08
C ALA A 214 19.14 48.68 15.98
N ASN A 215 19.67 48.53 14.75
CA ASN A 215 19.39 49.42 13.62
C ASN A 215 18.07 49.07 12.91
N GLU A 216 17.07 49.97 12.92
CA GLU A 216 15.78 49.75 12.25
C GLU A 216 15.85 49.68 10.72
N GLY A 217 16.85 50.31 10.10
CA GLY A 217 16.98 50.43 8.65
C GLY A 217 18.37 50.16 8.10
N GLY A 218 18.49 50.30 6.77
CA GLY A 218 19.70 50.01 6.02
C GLY A 218 20.90 50.93 6.27
N THR A 219 22.05 50.55 5.73
CA THR A 219 23.29 51.36 5.75
C THR A 219 23.13 52.68 5.01
N LEU A 220 22.44 52.65 3.87
CA LEU A 220 21.98 53.81 3.13
C LEU A 220 20.46 53.82 3.12
N TYR A 221 19.85 54.86 3.69
CA TYR A 221 18.40 55.08 3.65
C TYR A 221 18.05 56.28 2.76
N ALA A 222 17.17 56.07 1.78
CA ALA A 222 16.69 57.11 0.87
C ALA A 222 15.15 57.26 0.91
N ILE A 223 14.69 58.50 1.13
CA ILE A 223 13.27 58.86 1.26
C ILE A 223 12.94 60.11 0.43
N ASP A 224 12.09 59.97 -0.60
CA ASP A 224 11.85 61.02 -1.59
C ASP A 224 13.14 61.53 -2.27
N ALA A 225 14.22 60.74 -2.34
CA ALA A 225 15.55 61.16 -2.79
C ALA A 225 16.04 60.40 -4.05
N ILE A 226 17.04 60.95 -4.75
CA ILE A 226 17.70 60.34 -5.90
C ILE A 226 19.10 59.89 -5.47
N VAL A 227 19.48 58.65 -5.74
CA VAL A 227 20.77 58.08 -5.34
C VAL A 227 21.40 57.36 -6.53
N ASN A 228 22.62 57.75 -6.87
CA ASN A 228 23.44 57.10 -7.88
C ASN A 228 24.67 56.49 -7.19
N ILE A 229 24.91 55.20 -7.41
CA ILE A 229 26.05 54.46 -6.87
C ILE A 229 26.80 53.81 -8.03
N GLU A 230 28.12 54.01 -8.10
CA GLU A 230 28.99 53.46 -9.15
C GLU A 230 30.27 52.89 -8.52
N ASP A 231 30.79 51.80 -9.08
CA ASP A 231 32.08 51.17 -8.71
C ASP A 231 32.28 50.86 -7.21
N SER A 232 31.19 50.65 -6.45
CA SER A 232 31.22 50.63 -4.98
C SER A 232 31.12 49.22 -4.37
N LEU A 233 31.35 49.11 -3.05
CA LEU A 233 31.25 47.88 -2.26
C LEU A 233 30.35 48.08 -1.03
N PHE A 234 29.40 47.17 -0.82
CA PHE A 234 28.66 47.01 0.44
C PHE A 234 28.94 45.62 1.00
N ASP A 235 29.74 45.53 2.07
CA ASP A 235 30.17 44.26 2.66
C ASP A 235 29.80 44.14 4.13
N SER A 236 29.17 43.02 4.49
CA SER A 236 28.98 42.59 5.88
C SER A 236 28.20 43.59 6.76
N ASN A 237 27.36 44.43 6.15
CA ASN A 237 26.51 45.37 6.89
C ASN A 237 25.28 44.67 7.48
N TYR A 238 24.74 45.24 8.56
CA TYR A 238 23.59 44.73 9.29
C TYR A 238 22.47 45.78 9.36
N GLY A 239 21.21 45.33 9.29
CA GLY A 239 20.04 46.14 9.65
C GLY A 239 18.82 45.28 9.92
N TYR A 240 17.75 45.85 10.46
CA TYR A 240 16.48 45.13 10.60
C TYR A 240 15.77 44.93 9.24
N LYS A 241 15.96 45.90 8.33
CA LYS A 241 15.48 45.90 6.93
C LYS A 241 16.55 46.44 5.99
N GLY A 242 16.68 45.87 4.79
CA GLY A 242 17.47 46.44 3.70
C GLY A 242 18.92 46.75 4.08
N ALA A 243 19.64 45.79 4.68
CA ALA A 243 20.86 46.05 5.47
C ALA A 243 21.93 46.88 4.74
N ALA A 244 22.06 46.74 3.41
CA ALA A 244 22.87 47.65 2.61
C ALA A 244 22.07 48.92 2.22
N ILE A 245 20.90 48.77 1.58
CA ILE A 245 20.12 49.90 1.03
C ILE A 245 18.62 49.77 1.32
N GLU A 246 18.01 50.85 1.81
CA GLU A 246 16.57 50.96 2.03
C GLU A 246 15.97 52.16 1.28
N LEU A 247 14.88 51.92 0.52
CA LEU A 247 14.17 52.93 -0.28
C LEU A 247 12.70 53.06 0.12
N SER A 248 12.22 54.29 0.26
CA SER A 248 10.79 54.59 0.48
C SER A 248 10.34 55.87 -0.22
N ARG A 249 9.02 56.03 -0.41
CA ARG A 249 8.34 57.27 -0.88
C ARG A 249 9.01 57.90 -2.09
N ASP A 250 8.72 57.41 -3.29
CA ASP A 250 9.25 57.95 -4.56
C ASP A 250 10.79 58.02 -4.71
N ALA A 251 11.56 57.46 -3.76
CA ALA A 251 13.02 57.42 -3.86
C ALA A 251 13.48 56.64 -5.09
N GLN A 252 14.50 57.14 -5.78
CA GLN A 252 15.04 56.58 -7.01
C GLN A 252 16.50 56.18 -6.79
N LEU A 253 16.83 54.93 -7.11
CA LEU A 253 18.18 54.38 -6.99
C LEU A 253 18.67 53.88 -8.35
N THR A 254 19.89 54.29 -8.73
CA THR A 254 20.66 53.65 -9.81
C THR A 254 21.96 53.11 -9.21
N VAL A 255 22.25 51.83 -9.41
CA VAL A 255 23.52 51.22 -9.00
C VAL A 255 24.17 50.56 -10.21
N LYS A 256 25.47 50.85 -10.41
CA LYS A 256 26.28 50.28 -11.50
C LYS A 256 27.57 49.65 -10.97
N ASN A 257 28.00 48.56 -11.60
CA ASN A 257 29.32 47.93 -11.40
C ASN A 257 29.72 47.77 -9.91
N THR A 258 28.75 47.44 -9.06
CA THR A 258 28.87 47.45 -7.60
C THR A 258 28.79 46.02 -7.06
N ILE A 259 29.42 45.75 -5.92
CA ILE A 259 29.33 44.47 -5.22
C ILE A 259 28.58 44.67 -3.91
N ILE A 260 27.53 43.88 -3.69
CA ILE A 260 26.72 43.91 -2.46
C ILE A 260 26.71 42.50 -1.87
N ARG A 261 27.51 42.26 -0.82
CA ARG A 261 27.77 40.92 -0.30
C ARG A 261 27.77 40.79 1.22
N ASN A 262 27.46 39.59 1.71
CA ASN A 262 27.47 39.22 3.13
C ASN A 262 26.54 40.08 4.03
N ASN A 263 25.66 40.91 3.44
CA ASN A 263 24.79 41.79 4.22
C ASN A 263 23.65 40.97 4.83
N THR A 264 23.31 41.27 6.08
CA THR A 264 22.35 40.49 6.87
C THR A 264 21.24 41.41 7.35
N ALA A 265 20.02 41.14 6.88
CA ALA A 265 18.82 41.76 7.43
C ALA A 265 18.14 40.80 8.41
N GLU A 266 17.66 41.27 9.56
CA GLU A 266 16.93 40.39 10.49
C GLU A 266 15.62 39.88 9.86
N VAL A 267 14.86 40.77 9.20
CA VAL A 267 13.50 40.44 8.72
C VAL A 267 13.38 40.52 7.20
N TRP A 268 13.67 41.68 6.59
CA TRP A 268 13.30 41.93 5.19
C TRP A 268 14.45 42.49 4.35
N GLY A 269 14.83 41.78 3.29
CA GLY A 269 15.75 42.30 2.27
C GLY A 269 17.19 42.31 2.73
N GLY A 270 17.89 41.18 2.59
CA GLY A 270 19.25 41.00 3.12
C GLY A 270 20.26 42.01 2.57
N ALA A 271 20.06 42.44 1.33
CA ALA A 271 20.74 43.60 0.75
C ALA A 271 19.83 44.84 0.69
N MET A 272 18.59 44.69 0.22
CA MET A 272 17.73 45.78 -0.23
C MET A 272 16.28 45.66 0.24
N TYR A 273 15.74 46.75 0.77
CA TYR A 273 14.30 46.91 1.03
C TYR A 273 13.73 48.05 0.18
N THR A 274 12.60 47.81 -0.50
CA THR A 274 11.95 48.81 -1.37
C THR A 274 10.46 48.91 -1.09
N SER A 275 9.98 50.13 -0.84
CA SER A 275 8.58 50.41 -0.46
C SER A 275 8.00 51.64 -1.16
N VAL A 276 6.65 51.73 -1.21
CA VAL A 276 5.85 52.92 -1.55
C VAL A 276 6.41 53.77 -2.71
N ARG A 277 6.11 53.39 -3.95
CA ARG A 277 6.50 54.10 -5.19
C ARG A 277 8.02 54.28 -5.43
N SER A 278 8.89 53.74 -4.58
CA SER A 278 10.33 53.76 -4.85
C SER A 278 10.70 52.97 -6.11
N SER A 279 11.77 53.39 -6.78
CA SER A 279 12.33 52.71 -7.94
C SER A 279 13.81 52.41 -7.76
N ALA A 280 14.25 51.24 -8.22
CA ALA A 280 15.65 50.83 -8.18
C ALA A 280 16.07 50.18 -9.50
N THR A 281 17.25 50.55 -10.00
CA THR A 281 17.84 49.97 -11.22
C THR A 281 19.26 49.51 -10.91
N MET A 282 19.53 48.22 -11.05
CA MET A 282 20.85 47.61 -10.84
C MET A 282 21.40 47.14 -12.18
N ILE A 283 22.62 47.56 -12.53
CA ILE A 283 23.25 47.33 -13.84
C ILE A 283 24.67 46.80 -13.61
N ASP A 284 25.01 45.63 -14.18
CA ASP A 284 26.35 45.03 -14.06
C ASP A 284 26.80 44.83 -12.59
N THR A 285 25.85 44.65 -11.67
CA THR A 285 26.03 44.51 -10.20
C THR A 285 26.14 43.02 -9.79
N THR A 286 26.87 42.73 -8.71
CA THR A 286 26.89 41.38 -8.08
C THR A 286 26.27 41.38 -6.69
N PHE A 287 25.38 40.43 -6.43
CA PHE A 287 24.85 40.11 -5.10
C PHE A 287 25.32 38.73 -4.62
N GLU A 288 26.07 38.68 -3.51
CA GLU A 288 26.67 37.45 -2.99
C GLU A 288 26.37 37.22 -1.51
N SER A 289 25.90 36.02 -1.13
CA SER A 289 25.83 35.57 0.28
C SER A 289 25.06 36.51 1.22
N ASN A 290 24.09 37.28 0.72
CA ASN A 290 23.23 38.12 1.56
C ASN A 290 22.13 37.25 2.21
N HIS A 291 21.69 37.63 3.42
CA HIS A 291 20.79 36.84 4.26
C HIS A 291 19.61 37.64 4.82
N ALA A 292 18.42 37.06 4.85
CA ALA A 292 17.24 37.62 5.53
C ALA A 292 16.22 36.57 5.99
N THR A 293 15.20 36.98 6.75
CA THR A 293 14.02 36.13 6.96
C THR A 293 13.19 36.01 5.67
N GLU A 294 12.96 37.12 4.94
CA GLU A 294 12.37 37.12 3.59
C GLU A 294 13.17 38.00 2.63
N GLY A 295 13.37 37.53 1.40
CA GLY A 295 14.11 38.25 0.38
C GLY A 295 15.60 38.33 0.70
N GLY A 296 16.34 37.24 0.47
CA GLY A 296 17.78 37.17 0.81
C GLY A 296 18.62 38.28 0.18
N VAL A 297 18.18 38.80 -0.98
CA VAL A 297 18.67 40.06 -1.56
C VAL A 297 17.64 41.17 -1.40
N LEU A 298 16.42 40.98 -1.90
CA LEU A 298 15.40 42.02 -2.11
C LEU A 298 14.10 41.68 -1.40
N TYR A 299 13.59 42.62 -0.61
CA TYR A 299 12.17 42.66 -0.23
C TYR A 299 11.48 43.85 -0.90
N SER A 300 10.40 43.60 -1.63
CA SER A 300 9.70 44.62 -2.41
C SER A 300 8.21 44.64 -2.08
N VAL A 301 7.68 45.80 -1.67
CA VAL A 301 6.32 45.95 -1.16
C VAL A 301 5.66 47.29 -1.54
N GLY A 302 4.33 47.32 -1.55
CA GLY A 302 3.58 48.47 -2.04
C GLY A 302 3.73 48.60 -3.55
N SER A 303 3.79 49.81 -4.09
CA SER A 303 3.91 50.09 -5.53
C SER A 303 5.34 50.36 -5.99
N SER A 304 6.34 49.70 -5.39
CA SER A 304 7.75 49.84 -5.76
C SER A 304 8.11 49.10 -7.05
N ARG A 305 9.16 49.55 -7.75
CA ARG A 305 9.62 48.97 -9.03
C ARG A 305 11.13 48.75 -9.03
N VAL A 306 11.56 47.50 -9.10
CA VAL A 306 12.97 47.11 -9.15
C VAL A 306 13.32 46.49 -10.50
N THR A 307 14.44 46.89 -11.09
CA THR A 307 14.94 46.38 -12.37
C THR A 307 16.39 45.92 -12.22
N PHE A 308 16.65 44.65 -12.52
CA PHE A 308 17.99 44.07 -12.61
C PHE A 308 18.34 43.83 -14.08
N THR A 309 19.50 44.33 -14.52
CA THR A 309 20.03 44.11 -15.87
C THR A 309 21.49 43.69 -15.79
N LYS A 310 21.87 42.54 -16.39
CA LYS A 310 23.23 41.99 -16.34
C LYS A 310 23.77 41.77 -14.91
N VAL A 311 22.88 41.36 -14.00
CA VAL A 311 23.22 41.15 -12.59
C VAL A 311 23.64 39.70 -12.36
N ASN A 312 24.62 39.48 -11.47
CA ASN A 312 24.98 38.15 -10.98
C ASN A 312 24.51 37.98 -9.54
N VAL A 313 23.75 36.93 -9.25
CA VAL A 313 23.12 36.71 -7.94
C VAL A 313 23.41 35.30 -7.43
N ARG A 314 24.28 35.17 -6.42
CA ARG A 314 24.80 33.87 -5.99
C ARG A 314 24.87 33.66 -4.48
N GLY A 315 24.47 32.47 -4.03
CA GLY A 315 24.60 32.05 -2.63
C GLY A 315 23.74 32.81 -1.62
N ASN A 316 22.77 33.62 -2.07
CA ASN A 316 21.92 34.39 -1.17
C ASN A 316 20.84 33.49 -0.54
N THR A 317 20.44 33.80 0.69
CA THR A 317 19.58 32.91 1.48
C THR A 317 18.45 33.64 2.18
N ALA A 318 17.26 33.02 2.21
CA ALA A 318 16.12 33.46 3.01
C ALA A 318 15.66 32.35 3.98
N LEU A 319 15.19 32.70 5.17
CA LEU A 319 14.62 31.71 6.09
C LEU A 319 13.25 31.20 5.63
N ASN A 320 12.40 32.09 5.09
CA ASN A 320 11.03 31.78 4.69
C ASN A 320 10.86 31.88 3.16
N PHE A 321 10.75 33.10 2.63
CA PHE A 321 10.32 33.34 1.25
C PHE A 321 11.36 34.07 0.42
N GLY A 322 11.61 33.58 -0.80
CA GLY A 322 12.42 34.29 -1.80
C GLY A 322 13.90 34.34 -1.45
N GLY A 323 14.66 33.31 -1.83
CA GLY A 323 16.11 33.23 -1.54
C GLY A 323 16.91 34.39 -2.12
N VAL A 324 16.35 35.02 -3.17
CA VAL A 324 16.75 36.33 -3.67
C VAL A 324 15.67 37.37 -3.41
N ALA A 325 14.44 37.19 -3.90
CA ALA A 325 13.42 38.24 -3.88
C ALA A 325 12.07 37.77 -3.28
N SER A 326 11.55 38.50 -2.30
CA SER A 326 10.16 38.37 -1.83
C SER A 326 9.37 39.60 -2.28
N LEU A 327 8.31 39.38 -3.08
CA LEU A 327 7.50 40.43 -3.71
C LEU A 327 6.06 40.39 -3.17
N LYS A 328 5.59 41.53 -2.65
CA LYS A 328 4.23 41.72 -2.10
C LYS A 328 3.62 43.07 -2.55
N GLY A 329 2.38 43.36 -2.16
CA GLY A 329 1.66 44.57 -2.56
C GLY A 329 1.33 44.60 -4.05
N SER A 330 1.72 45.68 -4.72
CA SER A 330 1.64 45.87 -6.17
C SER A 330 3.04 46.09 -6.75
N SER A 331 4.05 45.44 -6.16
CA SER A 331 5.45 45.64 -6.52
C SER A 331 5.75 45.04 -7.90
N THR A 332 6.77 45.56 -8.56
CA THR A 332 7.17 45.13 -9.90
C THR A 332 8.65 44.79 -9.91
N PHE A 333 8.99 43.53 -10.17
CA PHE A 333 10.38 43.11 -10.36
C PHE A 333 10.64 42.73 -11.81
N ILE A 334 11.61 43.40 -12.45
CA ILE A 334 11.98 43.20 -13.84
C ILE A 334 13.41 42.69 -13.88
N VAL A 335 13.62 41.60 -14.60
CA VAL A 335 14.85 40.82 -14.59
C VAL A 335 15.22 40.51 -16.04
N ASN A 336 16.36 41.04 -16.48
CA ASN A 336 16.85 40.86 -17.85
C ASN A 336 18.34 40.51 -17.85
N GLN A 337 18.74 39.42 -18.50
CA GLN A 337 20.14 38.97 -18.55
C GLN A 337 20.75 38.74 -17.15
N VAL A 338 20.02 38.11 -16.24
CA VAL A 338 20.47 37.87 -14.85
C VAL A 338 20.78 36.40 -14.63
N THR A 339 21.87 36.12 -13.92
CA THR A 339 22.24 34.75 -13.54
C THR A 339 22.02 34.55 -12.04
N PHE A 340 21.12 33.62 -11.69
CA PHE A 340 20.81 33.22 -10.32
C PHE A 340 21.38 31.83 -10.03
N THR A 341 22.41 31.76 -9.18
CA THR A 341 23.11 30.50 -8.87
C THR A 341 23.12 30.17 -7.38
N SER A 342 22.68 28.96 -7.04
CA SER A 342 22.79 28.43 -5.66
C SER A 342 22.20 29.33 -4.57
N ASN A 343 21.11 30.04 -4.88
CA ASN A 343 20.33 30.77 -3.88
C ASN A 343 19.34 29.80 -3.21
N ALA A 344 18.97 30.06 -1.95
CA ALA A 344 18.13 29.14 -1.18
C ALA A 344 17.08 29.80 -0.29
N ALA A 345 15.93 29.14 -0.13
CA ALA A 345 14.86 29.53 0.77
C ALA A 345 14.12 28.32 1.37
N TYR A 346 13.14 28.57 2.25
CA TYR A 346 12.13 27.56 2.53
C TYR A 346 11.18 27.41 1.33
N THR A 347 10.67 28.52 0.80
CA THR A 347 9.79 28.57 -0.38
C THR A 347 10.25 29.65 -1.38
N GLY A 348 10.29 29.34 -2.66
CA GLY A 348 10.79 30.24 -3.71
C GLY A 348 12.31 30.42 -3.64
N GLY A 349 13.09 29.45 -4.11
CA GLY A 349 14.56 29.44 -3.95
C GLY A 349 15.28 30.65 -4.57
N VAL A 350 14.68 31.28 -5.58
CA VAL A 350 15.06 32.61 -6.09
C VAL A 350 13.96 33.64 -5.78
N VAL A 351 12.77 33.49 -6.34
CA VAL A 351 11.68 34.48 -6.22
C VAL A 351 10.44 33.88 -5.56
N SER A 352 9.86 34.60 -4.61
CA SER A 352 8.51 34.39 -4.10
C SER A 352 7.63 35.59 -4.49
N VAL A 353 6.49 35.32 -5.13
CA VAL A 353 5.51 36.32 -5.56
C VAL A 353 4.19 36.08 -4.82
N ALA A 354 3.70 37.09 -4.11
CA ALA A 354 2.40 37.06 -3.44
C ALA A 354 1.67 38.41 -3.62
N GLU A 355 0.38 38.45 -3.29
CA GLU A 355 -0.48 39.61 -3.52
C GLU A 355 -0.43 40.06 -5.01
N ASN A 356 -0.78 41.30 -5.32
CA ASN A 356 -0.80 41.83 -6.69
C ASN A 356 0.59 42.16 -7.27
N ALA A 357 1.66 41.57 -6.75
CA ALA A 357 3.02 41.77 -7.27
C ALA A 357 3.18 41.18 -8.68
N SER A 358 4.17 41.68 -9.43
CA SER A 358 4.46 41.26 -10.79
C SER A 358 5.95 40.97 -10.99
N LEU A 359 6.24 39.99 -11.84
CA LEU A 359 7.58 39.50 -12.14
C LEU A 359 7.74 39.38 -13.66
N SER A 360 8.72 40.07 -14.23
CA SER A 360 9.13 39.86 -15.63
C SER A 360 10.54 39.28 -15.67
N LEU A 361 10.66 38.06 -16.20
CA LEU A 361 11.90 37.29 -16.29
C LEU A 361 12.23 37.06 -17.76
N GLN A 362 13.35 37.63 -18.22
CA GLN A 362 13.77 37.63 -19.62
C GLN A 362 15.26 37.31 -19.74
N ASN A 363 15.64 36.49 -20.74
CA ASN A 363 17.04 36.18 -21.08
C ASN A 363 17.92 35.76 -19.87
N SER A 364 17.34 35.11 -18.86
CA SER A 364 17.98 34.91 -17.55
C SER A 364 18.22 33.43 -17.24
N GLU A 365 19.19 33.13 -16.38
CA GLU A 365 19.57 31.76 -16.02
C GLU A 365 19.30 31.48 -14.54
N LEU A 366 18.57 30.41 -14.23
CA LEU A 366 18.25 29.99 -12.86
C LEU A 366 18.81 28.59 -12.63
N LYS A 367 20.00 28.52 -12.01
CA LYS A 367 20.80 27.29 -11.92
C LYS A 367 21.08 26.86 -10.48
N ARG A 368 20.78 25.61 -10.14
CA ARG A 368 21.09 24.99 -8.83
C ARG A 368 20.51 25.73 -7.61
N ASN A 369 19.39 26.43 -7.76
CA ASN A 369 18.70 27.10 -6.64
C ASN A 369 17.86 26.08 -5.87
N THR A 370 17.62 26.31 -4.58
CA THR A 370 16.95 25.33 -3.71
C THR A 370 15.86 25.94 -2.84
N ALA A 371 14.65 25.37 -2.90
CA ALA A 371 13.62 25.55 -1.88
C ALA A 371 13.53 24.28 -1.02
N LYS A 372 13.14 24.42 0.26
CA LYS A 372 12.84 23.26 1.11
C LYS A 372 11.45 22.68 0.85
N ASP A 373 10.52 23.50 0.37
CA ASP A 373 9.10 23.17 0.23
C ASP A 373 8.68 23.36 -1.24
N PHE A 374 8.33 24.58 -1.66
CA PHE A 374 7.76 24.83 -2.99
C PHE A 374 8.60 25.79 -3.84
N GLY A 375 8.71 25.49 -5.14
CA GLY A 375 9.26 26.41 -6.15
C GLY A 375 10.78 26.61 -6.03
N GLY A 376 11.56 25.65 -6.54
CA GLY A 376 13.02 25.64 -6.33
C GLY A 376 13.75 26.82 -6.97
N ALA A 377 13.18 27.42 -8.01
CA ALA A 377 13.54 28.75 -8.48
C ALA A 377 12.42 29.78 -8.19
N VAL A 378 11.20 29.54 -8.64
CA VAL A 378 10.09 30.52 -8.54
C VAL A 378 8.88 29.91 -7.84
N TYR A 379 8.34 30.65 -6.87
CA TYR A 379 7.08 30.38 -6.20
C TYR A 379 6.09 31.51 -6.43
N ILE A 380 4.82 31.17 -6.68
CA ILE A 380 3.73 32.12 -6.90
C ILE A 380 2.52 31.72 -6.06
N ASP A 381 2.14 32.57 -5.10
CA ASP A 381 0.84 32.54 -4.46
C ASP A 381 -0.18 33.31 -5.32
N THR A 382 -1.24 32.63 -5.77
CA THR A 382 -2.34 33.26 -6.52
C THR A 382 -3.63 33.43 -5.69
N GLU A 383 -3.71 32.91 -4.47
CA GLU A 383 -4.89 33.05 -3.61
C GLU A 383 -5.03 34.48 -3.08
N THR A 384 -3.91 35.12 -2.77
CA THR A 384 -3.87 36.51 -2.29
C THR A 384 -4.05 37.57 -3.40
N ARG A 385 -4.27 37.17 -4.66
CA ARG A 385 -4.33 38.06 -5.82
C ARG A 385 -5.73 38.58 -6.11
N THR A 386 -5.83 39.87 -6.42
CA THR A 386 -7.06 40.47 -6.97
C THR A 386 -7.00 40.70 -8.48
N GLU A 387 -5.80 40.85 -9.06
CA GLU A 387 -5.57 41.17 -10.48
C GLU A 387 -4.61 40.18 -11.17
N ASP A 388 -4.85 39.92 -12.46
CA ASP A 388 -4.09 38.98 -13.31
C ASP A 388 -2.71 39.51 -13.77
N ASN A 389 -2.14 40.49 -13.06
CA ASN A 389 -1.00 41.29 -13.53
C ASN A 389 0.29 40.46 -13.73
N ALA A 390 0.51 40.08 -14.99
CA ALA A 390 1.79 40.09 -15.70
C ALA A 390 2.98 39.42 -14.99
N ILE A 391 2.81 38.17 -14.56
CA ILE A 391 3.96 37.28 -14.37
C ILE A 391 4.36 36.77 -15.77
N THR A 392 5.47 37.29 -16.30
CA THR A 392 5.94 37.04 -17.67
C THR A 392 7.30 36.36 -17.64
N CYS A 393 7.45 35.29 -18.41
CA CYS A 393 8.67 34.50 -18.44
C CYS A 393 8.98 34.08 -19.88
N ALA A 394 10.06 34.62 -20.42
CA ALA A 394 10.51 34.38 -21.78
C ALA A 394 12.02 34.17 -21.82
N THR A 395 12.48 33.36 -22.78
CA THR A 395 13.90 33.20 -23.14
C THR A 395 14.85 32.89 -21.98
N SER A 396 14.34 32.29 -20.90
CA SER A 396 15.07 32.09 -19.64
C SER A 396 15.18 30.60 -19.31
N THR A 397 16.36 30.19 -18.83
CA THR A 397 16.72 28.79 -18.62
C THR A 397 16.66 28.40 -17.15
N PHE A 398 16.26 27.16 -16.89
CA PHE A 398 16.15 26.58 -15.56
C PHE A 398 16.94 25.25 -15.57
N GLU A 399 17.90 25.09 -14.66
CA GLU A 399 18.84 23.97 -14.63
C GLU A 399 19.13 23.53 -13.19
N ASP A 400 19.02 22.23 -12.89
CA ASP A 400 19.36 21.62 -11.60
C ASP A 400 18.75 22.29 -10.35
N ASN A 401 17.64 23.03 -10.48
CA ASN A 401 16.94 23.58 -9.32
C ASN A 401 16.22 22.47 -8.55
N ASN A 402 16.07 22.63 -7.24
CA ASN A 402 15.56 21.60 -6.34
C ASN A 402 14.48 22.16 -5.40
N ALA A 403 13.38 21.43 -5.25
CA ALA A 403 12.33 21.68 -4.26
C ALA A 403 11.59 20.37 -3.97
N VAL A 404 10.78 20.36 -2.91
CA VAL A 404 9.88 19.25 -2.64
C VAL A 404 8.80 19.19 -3.72
N ALA A 405 8.10 20.28 -4.03
CA ALA A 405 7.25 20.37 -5.24
C ALA A 405 7.62 21.54 -6.16
N GLY A 406 7.52 21.32 -7.48
CA GLY A 406 7.86 22.31 -8.50
C GLY A 406 9.35 22.69 -8.44
N SER A 407 10.22 21.77 -8.87
CA SER A 407 11.67 21.93 -8.71
C SER A 407 12.21 23.19 -9.39
N ASP A 408 11.59 23.64 -10.48
CA ASP A 408 11.82 24.96 -11.06
C ASP A 408 10.75 25.96 -10.62
N LEU A 409 9.48 25.60 -10.81
CA LEU A 409 8.33 26.49 -10.60
C LEU A 409 7.22 25.79 -9.82
N TYR A 410 6.70 26.48 -8.80
CA TYR A 410 5.43 26.12 -8.17
C TYR A 410 4.47 27.31 -8.15
N TRP A 411 3.19 27.09 -8.47
CA TRP A 411 2.14 28.10 -8.28
C TRP A 411 0.87 27.51 -7.66
N ILE A 412 0.28 28.23 -6.70
CA ILE A 412 -1.03 27.85 -6.16
C ILE A 412 -2.10 28.17 -7.22
N TYR A 413 -3.01 27.24 -7.48
CA TYR A 413 -4.12 27.43 -8.42
C TYR A 413 -5.22 28.35 -7.86
N SER A 414 -5.78 29.20 -8.71
CA SER A 414 -6.93 30.06 -8.40
C SER A 414 -7.85 30.14 -9.62
N HIS A 415 -9.16 30.21 -9.41
CA HIS A 415 -10.16 30.28 -10.49
C HIS A 415 -10.01 31.48 -11.44
N ARG A 416 -9.30 32.54 -11.01
CA ARG A 416 -8.98 33.70 -11.87
C ARG A 416 -7.77 33.42 -12.76
N PHE A 417 -6.78 32.73 -12.22
CA PHE A 417 -5.49 32.52 -12.84
C PHE A 417 -5.38 31.10 -13.42
N SER A 418 -5.64 31.01 -14.73
CA SER A 418 -5.91 29.73 -15.40
C SER A 418 -4.71 29.11 -16.11
N PHE A 419 -3.59 29.82 -16.28
CA PHE A 419 -2.40 29.27 -16.95
C PHE A 419 -1.14 30.11 -16.67
N PHE A 420 -0.03 29.44 -16.34
CA PHE A 420 1.30 30.04 -16.40
C PHE A 420 2.20 29.19 -17.29
N GLN A 421 2.90 29.83 -18.23
CA GLN A 421 3.95 29.18 -19.02
C GLN A 421 5.13 30.13 -19.20
N CYS A 422 6.30 29.68 -18.75
CA CYS A 422 7.56 30.16 -19.26
C CYS A 422 7.74 29.64 -20.70
N THR A 423 7.91 30.54 -21.66
CA THR A 423 8.20 30.16 -23.05
C THR A 423 9.69 29.88 -23.22
N ASP A 424 10.01 28.60 -23.42
CA ASP A 424 11.37 28.14 -23.60
C ASP A 424 11.89 28.51 -25.01
N SER A 425 13.00 29.24 -25.08
CA SER A 425 13.60 29.68 -26.34
C SER A 425 14.75 28.79 -26.78
N SER A 426 14.40 27.57 -27.18
CA SER A 426 15.07 26.83 -28.27
C SER A 426 16.60 26.98 -28.42
N SER A 427 17.41 26.55 -27.43
CA SER A 427 18.76 26.02 -27.70
C SER A 427 19.41 25.25 -26.53
N LEU A 428 19.66 23.96 -26.78
CA LEU A 428 20.66 23.06 -26.15
C LEU A 428 20.43 22.48 -24.72
N SER A 429 20.00 21.21 -24.75
CA SER A 429 20.65 20.05 -24.12
C SER A 429 20.63 19.83 -22.59
N THR A 430 19.47 19.43 -22.07
CA THR A 430 19.38 18.29 -21.13
C THR A 430 18.29 17.31 -21.62
N PRO A 431 18.27 16.02 -21.19
CA PRO A 431 17.30 15.04 -21.69
C PRO A 431 15.83 15.30 -21.28
N SER A 432 15.61 16.19 -20.31
CA SER A 432 14.28 16.51 -19.75
C SER A 432 13.64 17.78 -20.34
N GLY A 433 14.44 18.75 -20.81
CA GLY A 433 14.10 19.82 -21.77
C GLY A 433 12.79 20.60 -21.59
N ASN A 434 12.17 20.56 -20.42
CA ASN A 434 10.90 21.19 -20.09
C ASN A 434 10.99 21.64 -18.63
N ILE A 435 10.58 22.87 -18.36
CA ILE A 435 10.55 23.44 -17.01
C ILE A 435 9.69 22.56 -16.11
N SER A 436 10.25 22.16 -14.97
CA SER A 436 9.60 21.31 -13.97
C SER A 436 8.64 22.15 -13.13
N SER A 437 7.48 22.42 -13.72
CA SER A 437 6.37 23.11 -13.09
C SER A 437 5.39 22.15 -12.41
N SER A 438 4.93 22.54 -11.23
CA SER A 438 3.81 21.90 -10.51
C SER A 438 2.85 22.96 -9.97
N THR A 439 1.63 22.55 -9.61
CA THR A 439 0.64 23.43 -8.97
C THR A 439 0.08 22.82 -7.69
N SER A 440 -0.70 23.59 -6.93
CA SER A 440 -1.62 23.00 -5.95
C SER A 440 -2.68 22.12 -6.64
N ALA A 441 -3.40 21.31 -5.86
CA ALA A 441 -4.43 20.41 -6.36
C ALA A 441 -5.56 21.13 -7.10
N THR A 442 -5.95 20.63 -8.28
CA THR A 442 -7.01 21.23 -9.11
C THR A 442 -8.09 20.25 -9.55
N SER A 443 -7.75 18.96 -9.61
CA SER A 443 -8.59 17.92 -10.17
C SER A 443 -8.41 16.60 -9.42
N ILE A 444 -9.40 15.71 -9.58
CA ILE A 444 -9.37 14.37 -8.99
C ILE A 444 -9.59 13.34 -10.09
N THR A 445 -8.99 12.17 -9.91
CA THR A 445 -9.18 11.01 -10.77
C THR A 445 -9.42 9.77 -9.92
N ALA A 446 -10.27 8.86 -10.40
CA ALA A 446 -10.46 7.58 -9.76
C ALA A 446 -9.14 6.77 -9.85
N GLY A 447 -8.64 6.29 -8.71
CA GLY A 447 -7.60 5.29 -8.66
C GLY A 447 -8.19 3.88 -8.81
N TRP A 448 -7.70 2.93 -8.04
CA TRP A 448 -8.25 1.58 -8.03
C TRP A 448 -9.55 1.49 -7.22
N TRP A 449 -10.53 0.76 -7.76
CA TRP A 449 -11.78 0.37 -7.07
C TRP A 449 -12.21 -1.04 -7.53
N PRO A 450 -12.71 -1.91 -6.62
CA PRO A 450 -13.32 -3.19 -7.00
C PRO A 450 -14.71 -3.00 -7.64
N LEU A 451 -15.04 -3.81 -8.64
CA LEU A 451 -16.33 -3.75 -9.35
C LEU A 451 -17.50 -4.35 -8.53
N SER A 452 -17.22 -5.39 -7.76
CA SER A 452 -18.17 -6.05 -6.87
C SER A 452 -17.54 -6.32 -5.50
N VAL A 453 -18.35 -6.32 -4.45
CA VAL A 453 -17.89 -6.38 -3.06
C VAL A 453 -18.80 -7.28 -2.21
N THR A 454 -18.23 -8.04 -1.28
CA THR A 454 -19.03 -8.82 -0.32
C THR A 454 -19.39 -7.96 0.89
N SER A 455 -20.65 -7.97 1.31
CA SER A 455 -21.13 -7.10 2.39
C SER A 455 -20.43 -7.32 3.74
N GLY A 456 -20.00 -6.24 4.37
CA GLY A 456 -19.25 -6.23 5.64
C GLY A 456 -17.79 -6.71 5.54
N VAL A 457 -17.32 -7.13 4.36
CA VAL A 457 -15.93 -7.49 4.10
C VAL A 457 -15.12 -6.25 3.71
N SER A 458 -13.86 -6.22 4.11
CA SER A 458 -12.92 -5.14 3.78
C SER A 458 -12.67 -5.08 2.27
N LEU A 459 -12.69 -3.88 1.67
CA LEU A 459 -12.45 -3.68 0.23
C LEU A 459 -10.99 -3.89 -0.20
N GLY A 460 -10.07 -4.00 0.75
CA GLY A 460 -8.63 -4.12 0.48
C GLY A 460 -8.21 -5.49 -0.04
N VAL A 461 -7.35 -5.51 -1.06
CA VAL A 461 -6.79 -6.73 -1.67
C VAL A 461 -5.28 -6.77 -1.43
N LEU A 462 -4.77 -7.84 -0.82
CA LEU A 462 -3.33 -8.00 -0.57
C LEU A 462 -2.51 -7.98 -1.87
N LYS A 463 -1.33 -7.35 -1.86
CA LYS A 463 -0.44 -7.33 -3.03
C LYS A 463 0.09 -8.72 -3.36
N VAL A 464 0.40 -8.91 -4.64
CA VAL A 464 0.77 -10.19 -5.29
C VAL A 464 2.07 -10.84 -4.75
N ALA A 465 2.75 -10.20 -3.79
CA ALA A 465 3.89 -10.80 -3.08
C ALA A 465 3.50 -12.02 -2.25
N ASP A 466 2.31 -12.04 -1.62
CA ASP A 466 1.79 -13.18 -0.85
C ASP A 466 0.91 -14.11 -1.73
N LEU A 467 1.54 -14.68 -2.75
CA LEU A 467 0.88 -15.49 -3.79
C LEU A 467 0.20 -16.77 -3.25
N SER A 468 0.52 -17.21 -2.02
CA SER A 468 -0.02 -18.42 -1.39
C SER A 468 -1.53 -18.35 -1.12
N ALA A 469 -2.10 -17.16 -0.92
CA ALA A 469 -3.54 -16.98 -0.65
C ALA A 469 -4.40 -16.85 -1.92
N LEU A 470 -3.84 -16.28 -3.00
CA LEU A 470 -4.54 -16.04 -4.27
C LEU A 470 -4.69 -17.31 -5.15
N LEU A 471 -3.86 -18.33 -4.91
CA LEU A 471 -3.93 -19.64 -5.59
C LEU A 471 -5.23 -20.44 -5.32
N ALA A 472 -6.10 -19.95 -4.43
CA ALA A 472 -7.44 -20.50 -4.20
C ALA A 472 -8.55 -19.88 -5.07
N SER A 473 -8.25 -18.84 -5.86
CA SER A 473 -9.23 -18.24 -6.79
C SER A 473 -9.27 -19.03 -8.12
N PRO A 474 -10.46 -19.41 -8.64
CA PRO A 474 -10.58 -20.16 -9.88
C PRO A 474 -10.37 -19.31 -11.15
N ASN A 475 -10.18 -18.00 -11.02
CA ASN A 475 -10.28 -17.06 -12.14
C ASN A 475 -8.93 -16.37 -12.47
N LEU A 476 -8.16 -17.01 -13.36
CA LEU A 476 -6.81 -16.56 -13.75
C LEU A 476 -6.77 -15.12 -14.30
N ALA A 477 -7.86 -14.65 -14.90
CA ALA A 477 -7.96 -13.30 -15.47
C ALA A 477 -7.94 -12.18 -14.41
N GLU A 478 -8.56 -12.40 -13.24
CA GLU A 478 -8.57 -11.42 -12.15
C GLU A 478 -7.17 -11.29 -11.51
N ILE A 479 -6.46 -12.41 -11.36
CA ILE A 479 -5.10 -12.43 -10.82
C ILE A 479 -4.14 -11.60 -11.70
N ILE A 480 -4.22 -11.76 -13.02
CA ILE A 480 -3.40 -11.00 -13.99
C ILE A 480 -3.80 -9.51 -14.00
N ALA A 481 -5.09 -9.19 -13.87
CA ALA A 481 -5.56 -7.81 -13.79
C ALA A 481 -5.05 -7.10 -12.53
N VAL A 482 -5.17 -7.74 -11.35
CA VAL A 482 -4.66 -7.22 -10.07
C VAL A 482 -3.13 -7.06 -10.11
N GLN A 483 -2.40 -8.00 -10.71
CA GLN A 483 -0.95 -7.90 -10.85
C GLN A 483 -0.50 -6.73 -11.74
N LYS A 484 -1.21 -6.47 -12.84
CA LYS A 484 -0.92 -5.31 -13.70
C LYS A 484 -1.17 -3.99 -12.97
N LEU A 485 -2.21 -3.94 -12.15
CA LEU A 485 -2.69 -2.73 -11.48
C LEU A 485 -1.93 -2.42 -10.19
N ALA A 486 -1.41 -3.43 -9.49
CA ALA A 486 -0.54 -3.28 -8.31
C ALA A 486 0.81 -2.58 -8.60
N ASN A 487 1.22 -2.58 -9.88
CA ASN A 487 2.44 -1.94 -10.36
C ASN A 487 2.17 -0.60 -11.06
N ASP A 488 0.90 -0.18 -11.16
CA ASP A 488 0.53 1.07 -11.81
C ASP A 488 0.60 2.24 -10.80
N THR A 489 1.61 3.08 -11.01
CA THR A 489 1.89 4.27 -10.19
C THR A 489 0.91 5.41 -10.39
N GLU A 490 0.02 5.34 -11.38
CA GLU A 490 -1.05 6.33 -11.54
C GLU A 490 -2.36 5.93 -10.84
N LEU A 491 -2.47 4.69 -10.34
CA LEU A 491 -3.70 4.16 -9.74
C LEU A 491 -3.54 3.77 -8.27
N SER A 492 -2.33 3.41 -7.83
CA SER A 492 -2.08 2.91 -6.48
C SER A 492 -0.76 3.39 -5.89
N ARG A 493 -0.71 3.49 -4.55
CA ARG A 493 0.49 3.90 -3.82
C ARG A 493 1.53 2.77 -3.83
N GLN A 494 2.77 3.11 -4.20
CA GLN A 494 3.89 2.17 -4.13
C GLN A 494 4.13 1.69 -2.69
N ASN A 495 4.71 0.50 -2.55
CA ASN A 495 5.18 -0.11 -1.29
C ASN A 495 4.15 -0.41 -0.17
N ASP A 496 2.87 -0.04 -0.29
CA ASP A 496 1.81 -0.57 0.60
C ASP A 496 1.73 -2.11 0.48
N SER A 497 1.35 -2.84 1.53
CA SER A 497 1.13 -4.29 1.47
C SER A 497 -0.24 -4.66 0.90
N THR A 498 -1.20 -3.73 0.95
CA THR A 498 -2.59 -3.92 0.53
C THR A 498 -2.98 -2.86 -0.48
N LEU A 499 -3.69 -3.25 -1.54
CA LEU A 499 -4.37 -2.32 -2.43
C LEU A 499 -5.68 -1.91 -1.76
N TRP A 500 -5.73 -0.68 -1.27
CA TRP A 500 -6.94 -0.02 -0.81
C TRP A 500 -7.60 0.77 -1.95
N PRO A 501 -8.93 1.00 -1.91
CA PRO A 501 -9.56 1.88 -2.87
C PRO A 501 -8.99 3.30 -2.79
N THR A 502 -8.71 3.91 -3.94
CA THR A 502 -7.96 5.18 -4.03
C THR A 502 -8.66 6.25 -4.85
N VAL A 503 -8.47 7.50 -4.44
CA VAL A 503 -8.64 8.69 -5.27
C VAL A 503 -7.28 9.34 -5.43
N VAL A 504 -6.94 9.73 -6.66
CA VAL A 504 -5.66 10.35 -7.00
C VAL A 504 -5.90 11.83 -7.27
N ILE A 505 -5.30 12.66 -6.43
CA ILE A 505 -5.36 14.12 -6.52
C ILE A 505 -4.33 14.59 -7.55
N ARG A 506 -4.75 15.46 -8.46
CA ARG A 506 -3.92 15.93 -9.58
C ARG A 506 -3.80 17.45 -9.64
N ASP A 507 -2.61 17.89 -10.03
CA ASP A 507 -2.29 19.27 -10.31
C ASP A 507 -2.91 19.74 -11.65
N PHE A 508 -2.75 21.03 -11.98
CA PHE A 508 -3.30 21.60 -13.21
C PHE A 508 -2.76 20.93 -14.49
N TYR A 509 -1.55 20.39 -14.44
CA TYR A 509 -0.90 19.71 -15.56
C TYR A 509 -1.21 18.22 -15.62
N GLY A 510 -2.11 17.72 -14.75
CA GLY A 510 -2.52 16.32 -14.70
C GLY A 510 -1.52 15.38 -14.00
N ARG A 511 -0.48 15.93 -13.36
CA ARG A 511 0.48 15.16 -12.54
C ARG A 511 -0.09 14.92 -11.16
N ILE A 512 0.40 13.91 -10.45
CA ILE A 512 -0.03 13.60 -9.08
C ILE A 512 0.42 14.73 -8.15
N ALA A 513 -0.51 15.29 -7.37
CA ALA A 513 -0.22 16.35 -6.40
C ALA A 513 0.37 15.75 -5.10
N SER A 514 1.56 15.17 -5.20
CA SER A 514 2.15 14.34 -4.14
C SER A 514 2.48 15.06 -2.83
N TYR A 515 2.40 16.39 -2.80
CA TYR A 515 2.76 17.24 -1.66
C TYR A 515 1.57 18.02 -1.10
N ASP A 516 0.38 17.72 -1.61
CA ASP A 516 -0.87 18.14 -1.00
C ASP A 516 -1.07 17.42 0.34
N ASN A 517 -1.41 18.20 1.37
CA ASN A 517 -1.73 17.74 2.73
C ASN A 517 -3.09 18.26 3.23
N GLY A 518 -3.78 19.08 2.41
CA GLY A 518 -5.01 19.78 2.77
C GLY A 518 -6.25 19.17 2.15
N SER A 519 -6.13 18.48 1.01
CA SER A 519 -7.27 17.81 0.37
C SER A 519 -7.87 16.68 1.20
N SER A 520 -9.18 16.53 1.08
CA SER A 520 -9.94 15.52 1.79
C SER A 520 -11.15 15.06 0.98
N CYS A 521 -11.51 13.78 1.08
CA CYS A 521 -12.64 13.20 0.32
C CYS A 521 -13.65 12.49 1.22
N THR A 522 -14.92 12.56 0.83
CA THR A 522 -16.06 11.83 1.39
C THR A 522 -16.74 11.00 0.31
N ILE A 523 -17.57 10.03 0.71
CA ILE A 523 -18.35 9.18 -0.21
C ILE A 523 -19.81 9.19 0.24
N GLN A 524 -20.71 9.48 -0.68
CA GLN A 524 -22.15 9.56 -0.42
C GLN A 524 -22.93 8.70 -1.41
N LEU A 525 -24.08 8.17 -0.99
CA LEU A 525 -25.00 7.41 -1.84
C LEU A 525 -25.96 8.39 -2.55
N VAL A 526 -25.95 8.39 -3.88
CA VAL A 526 -26.79 9.26 -4.71
C VAL A 526 -28.19 8.68 -4.86
N ASP A 527 -28.28 7.39 -5.20
CA ASP A 527 -29.54 6.73 -5.50
C ASP A 527 -30.03 5.90 -4.30
N ARG A 528 -31.05 6.42 -3.61
CA ARG A 528 -31.91 5.62 -2.72
C ARG A 528 -33.05 5.06 -3.55
N GLY A 529 -32.79 3.95 -4.25
CA GLY A 529 -33.81 3.25 -5.03
C GLY A 529 -35.04 2.90 -4.16
N GLU A 530 -36.20 2.70 -4.79
CA GLU A 530 -37.51 2.55 -4.13
C GLU A 530 -37.57 1.36 -3.14
N GLY A 531 -37.11 1.58 -1.91
CA GLY A 531 -37.04 0.56 -0.88
C GLY A 531 -36.38 1.08 0.39
N ASN A 532 -36.77 0.49 1.52
CA ASN A 532 -36.18 0.79 2.84
C ASN A 532 -34.86 0.00 3.02
N GLU A 533 -33.99 0.05 2.00
CA GLU A 533 -32.74 -0.72 1.92
C GLU A 533 -31.66 -0.09 2.84
N SER A 534 -31.10 -0.87 3.76
CA SER A 534 -29.99 -0.43 4.58
C SER A 534 -28.70 -0.44 3.76
N PHE A 535 -28.25 0.73 3.32
CA PHE A 535 -26.92 0.94 2.76
C PHE A 535 -26.09 1.81 3.70
N GLN A 536 -24.92 1.33 4.10
CA GLN A 536 -23.95 2.10 4.88
C GLN A 536 -22.54 1.88 4.33
N PHE A 537 -21.83 2.97 4.05
CA PHE A 537 -20.38 2.96 3.80
C PHE A 537 -19.63 3.24 5.12
N SER A 538 -18.51 2.57 5.33
CA SER A 538 -17.61 2.80 6.46
C SER A 538 -16.17 2.83 5.95
N PRO A 539 -15.30 3.78 6.39
CA PRO A 539 -15.60 4.83 7.35
C PRO A 539 -16.58 5.88 6.79
N PRO A 540 -17.52 6.40 7.60
CA PRO A 540 -18.44 7.48 7.19
C PRO A 540 -17.79 8.88 7.30
N SER A 541 -16.58 8.95 7.85
CA SER A 541 -15.81 10.17 8.01
C SER A 541 -15.05 10.53 6.74
N GLU A 542 -14.74 11.81 6.63
CA GLU A 542 -13.82 12.35 5.64
C GLU A 542 -12.41 11.75 5.78
N MET A 543 -11.78 11.48 4.64
CA MET A 543 -10.46 10.85 4.52
C MET A 543 -9.46 11.85 3.91
N ASN A 544 -8.36 12.09 4.62
CA ASN A 544 -7.35 13.08 4.21
C ASN A 544 -6.36 12.50 3.19
N VAL A 545 -5.85 13.37 2.31
CA VAL A 545 -4.80 13.05 1.35
C VAL A 545 -3.47 12.68 2.02
N ARG A 546 -2.74 11.75 1.41
CA ARG A 546 -1.37 11.34 1.76
C ARG A 546 -0.60 11.00 0.49
N ASP A 547 0.51 11.69 0.26
CA ASP A 547 1.33 11.61 -0.97
C ASP A 547 0.53 11.83 -2.28
N GLY A 548 -0.52 12.65 -2.26
CA GLY A 548 -1.42 12.86 -3.40
C GLY A 548 -2.48 11.76 -3.60
N TYR A 549 -2.59 10.80 -2.68
CA TYR A 549 -3.61 9.75 -2.67
C TYR A 549 -4.54 9.89 -1.47
N VAL A 550 -5.84 9.76 -1.68
CA VAL A 550 -6.79 9.47 -0.59
C VAL A 550 -7.07 7.97 -0.61
N THR A 551 -6.57 7.25 0.39
CA THR A 551 -6.78 5.81 0.56
C THR A 551 -7.95 5.54 1.52
N PHE A 552 -8.88 4.69 1.12
CA PHE A 552 -10.02 4.29 1.95
C PHE A 552 -9.67 3.03 2.75
N ASP A 553 -8.78 3.20 3.73
CA ASP A 553 -8.24 2.14 4.59
C ASP A 553 -9.36 1.38 5.32
N ASN A 554 -9.35 0.04 5.25
CA ASN A 554 -10.37 -0.83 5.85
C ASN A 554 -11.82 -0.53 5.44
N ALA A 555 -12.05 0.10 4.28
CA ALA A 555 -13.38 0.43 3.81
C ALA A 555 -14.29 -0.81 3.71
N ARG A 556 -15.57 -0.63 4.04
CA ARG A 556 -16.60 -1.68 4.03
C ARG A 556 -17.92 -1.09 3.58
N ILE A 557 -18.68 -1.90 2.84
CA ILE A 557 -20.07 -1.61 2.49
C ILE A 557 -20.95 -2.58 3.24
N PHE A 558 -21.97 -2.08 3.93
CA PHE A 558 -23.01 -2.87 4.60
C PHE A 558 -24.31 -2.68 3.82
N SER A 559 -24.76 -3.73 3.12
CA SER A 559 -26.06 -3.76 2.47
C SER A 559 -26.56 -5.17 2.16
N ASP A 560 -27.80 -5.27 1.69
CA ASP A 560 -28.32 -6.51 1.10
C ASP A 560 -27.75 -6.70 -0.32
N SER A 561 -27.57 -7.96 -0.73
CA SER A 561 -27.01 -8.28 -2.06
C SER A 561 -27.99 -7.90 -3.16
N ARG A 562 -27.55 -7.11 -4.15
CA ARG A 562 -28.39 -6.52 -5.19
C ARG A 562 -27.74 -6.70 -6.57
N ALA A 563 -28.56 -6.97 -7.59
CA ALA A 563 -28.10 -7.19 -8.97
C ALA A 563 -27.78 -5.87 -9.71
N GLU A 564 -28.51 -4.81 -9.41
CA GLU A 564 -28.22 -3.45 -9.91
C GLU A 564 -27.14 -2.78 -9.05
N PRO A 565 -26.18 -2.04 -9.63
CA PRO A 565 -25.12 -1.35 -8.89
C PRO A 565 -25.66 -0.16 -8.09
N TYR A 566 -25.10 0.05 -6.90
CA TYR A 566 -25.27 1.30 -6.16
C TYR A 566 -24.45 2.41 -6.83
N LEU A 567 -25.07 3.58 -6.99
CA LEU A 567 -24.42 4.80 -7.49
C LEU A 567 -23.92 5.64 -6.32
N LEU A 568 -22.61 5.66 -6.17
CA LEU A 568 -21.90 6.48 -5.18
C LEU A 568 -21.36 7.73 -5.86
N GLU A 569 -21.32 8.83 -5.11
CA GLU A 569 -20.58 10.04 -5.49
C GLU A 569 -19.42 10.21 -4.52
N VAL A 570 -18.22 10.31 -5.08
CA VAL A 570 -17.00 10.60 -4.32
C VAL A 570 -16.75 12.09 -4.46
N THR A 571 -16.77 12.80 -3.35
CA THR A 571 -16.67 14.27 -3.32
C THR A 571 -15.44 14.68 -2.52
N CYS A 572 -14.56 15.45 -3.14
CA CYS A 572 -13.31 15.90 -2.56
C CYS A 572 -13.25 17.43 -2.48
N SER A 573 -12.96 17.93 -1.28
CA SER A 573 -12.52 19.29 -1.03
C SER A 573 -11.02 19.37 -1.33
N LEU A 574 -10.62 20.17 -2.31
CA LEU A 574 -9.21 20.38 -2.69
C LEU A 574 -8.62 21.66 -2.10
N SER A 575 -9.46 22.67 -1.92
CA SER A 575 -9.14 23.89 -1.20
C SER A 575 -10.43 24.48 -0.63
N SER A 576 -10.32 25.54 0.18
CA SER A 576 -11.46 26.27 0.77
C SER A 576 -12.48 26.81 -0.25
N SER A 577 -12.15 26.81 -1.54
CA SER A 577 -13.02 27.28 -2.63
C SER A 577 -13.18 26.28 -3.79
N LEU A 578 -12.54 25.11 -3.73
CA LEU A 578 -12.48 24.15 -4.84
C LEU A 578 -12.95 22.76 -4.40
N GLU A 579 -14.17 22.42 -4.82
CA GLU A 579 -14.76 21.09 -4.63
C GLU A 579 -14.89 20.37 -5.98
N ARG A 580 -14.68 19.06 -5.98
CA ARG A 580 -14.77 18.18 -7.15
C ARG A 580 -15.43 16.87 -6.77
N SER A 581 -16.32 16.37 -7.62
CA SER A 581 -16.92 15.04 -7.45
C SER A 581 -16.86 14.20 -8.73
N PHE A 582 -16.94 12.88 -8.57
CA PHE A 582 -17.16 11.95 -9.67
C PHE A 582 -18.05 10.76 -9.26
N PRO A 583 -18.84 10.19 -10.19
CA PRO A 583 -19.69 9.05 -9.90
C PRO A 583 -18.91 7.72 -9.96
N LEU A 584 -19.21 6.84 -9.01
CA LEU A 584 -18.65 5.50 -8.86
C LEU A 584 -19.79 4.47 -8.81
N LYS A 585 -19.61 3.30 -9.42
CA LYS A 585 -20.61 2.22 -9.46
C LYS A 585 -20.05 0.96 -8.83
N ILE A 586 -20.73 0.43 -7.82
CA ILE A 586 -20.33 -0.81 -7.11
C ILE A 586 -21.53 -1.75 -6.96
N THR A 587 -21.33 -3.04 -7.22
CA THR A 587 -22.33 -4.09 -6.93
C THR A 587 -22.02 -4.79 -5.61
N VAL A 588 -23.07 -5.18 -4.85
CA VAL A 588 -22.90 -5.93 -3.59
C VAL A 588 -23.24 -7.40 -3.82
N ASP A 589 -22.21 -8.24 -3.79
CA ASP A 589 -22.29 -9.69 -3.93
C ASP A 589 -22.86 -10.35 -2.67
N ARG A 590 -23.32 -11.59 -2.84
CA ARG A 590 -23.76 -12.45 -1.73
C ARG A 590 -22.59 -12.82 -0.83
N CYS A 591 -22.88 -13.15 0.43
CA CYS A 591 -21.87 -13.69 1.34
C CYS A 591 -21.30 -15.01 0.82
N LYS A 592 -20.12 -15.38 1.32
CA LYS A 592 -19.56 -16.72 1.09
C LYS A 592 -20.42 -17.80 1.74
N THR A 593 -20.37 -19.01 1.19
CA THR A 593 -21.01 -20.21 1.78
C THR A 593 -20.55 -20.40 3.23
N GLY A 594 -21.46 -20.79 4.13
CA GLY A 594 -21.23 -20.89 5.58
C GLY A 594 -21.49 -19.60 6.36
N TYR A 595 -21.84 -18.51 5.66
CA TYR A 595 -22.24 -17.23 6.24
C TYR A 595 -23.71 -16.92 5.90
N GLN A 596 -24.27 -15.92 6.58
CA GLN A 596 -25.57 -15.31 6.27
C GLN A 596 -25.48 -13.80 6.38
N ASN A 597 -26.29 -13.08 5.61
CA ASN A 597 -26.42 -11.63 5.76
C ASN A 597 -27.44 -11.33 6.88
N ILE A 598 -27.00 -10.59 7.90
CA ILE A 598 -27.86 -10.00 8.93
C ILE A 598 -27.60 -8.50 8.91
N ASP A 599 -28.63 -7.70 8.63
CA ASP A 599 -28.60 -6.24 8.65
C ASP A 599 -27.41 -5.62 7.87
N GLY A 600 -27.07 -6.21 6.72
CA GLY A 600 -25.95 -5.78 5.88
C GLY A 600 -24.58 -6.35 6.27
N LEU A 601 -24.48 -7.26 7.24
CA LEU A 601 -23.22 -7.90 7.64
C LEU A 601 -23.24 -9.41 7.37
N CYS A 602 -22.24 -9.91 6.65
CA CYS A 602 -22.00 -11.35 6.48
C CYS A 602 -21.41 -11.98 7.75
N ILE A 603 -22.26 -12.63 8.55
CA ILE A 603 -21.90 -13.28 9.83
C ILE A 603 -21.80 -14.81 9.61
N PRO A 604 -20.79 -15.52 10.15
CA PRO A 604 -20.71 -16.97 10.06
C PRO A 604 -21.90 -17.66 10.75
N CYS A 605 -22.30 -18.81 10.22
CA CYS A 605 -23.36 -19.60 10.83
C CYS A 605 -23.00 -20.04 12.27
N LYS A 606 -24.02 -20.12 13.14
CA LYS A 606 -23.86 -20.66 14.50
C LYS A 606 -23.65 -22.18 14.45
N LYS A 607 -23.01 -22.76 15.48
CA LYS A 607 -22.89 -24.23 15.67
C LYS A 607 -24.21 -24.94 15.40
N GLY A 608 -24.19 -25.99 14.57
CA GLY A 608 -25.37 -26.77 14.21
C GLY A 608 -26.20 -26.20 13.05
N TYR A 609 -25.71 -25.16 12.37
CA TYR A 609 -26.31 -24.58 11.16
C TYR A 609 -25.35 -24.66 9.96
N TYR A 610 -25.90 -24.56 8.75
CA TYR A 610 -25.15 -24.50 7.50
C TYR A 610 -25.74 -23.47 6.52
N SER A 611 -24.96 -23.04 5.52
CA SER A 611 -25.43 -22.15 4.45
C SER A 611 -24.73 -22.48 3.13
N LEU A 612 -25.48 -22.97 2.14
CA LEU A 612 -24.95 -23.39 0.83
C LEU A 612 -24.78 -22.22 -0.16
N ASP A 613 -25.42 -21.09 0.14
CA ASP A 613 -25.70 -20.00 -0.79
C ASP A 613 -25.32 -18.61 -0.24
N GLY A 614 -24.93 -18.54 1.04
CA GLY A 614 -24.48 -17.30 1.70
C GLY A 614 -25.60 -16.37 2.16
N VAL A 615 -26.88 -16.69 1.89
CA VAL A 615 -27.98 -15.77 2.20
C VAL A 615 -28.53 -15.98 3.61
N LYS A 616 -28.80 -17.24 4.01
CA LYS A 616 -29.38 -17.58 5.31
C LYS A 616 -28.79 -18.89 5.85
N CYS A 617 -28.60 -18.97 7.17
CA CYS A 617 -28.22 -20.21 7.84
C CYS A 617 -29.45 -21.09 8.14
N TYR A 618 -29.39 -22.36 7.73
CA TYR A 618 -30.42 -23.37 7.97
C TYR A 618 -29.92 -24.40 9.00
N LEU A 619 -30.82 -25.01 9.77
CA LEU A 619 -30.44 -25.99 10.79
C LEU A 619 -30.02 -27.33 10.14
N CYS A 620 -29.01 -27.99 10.72
CA CYS A 620 -28.40 -29.21 10.16
C CYS A 620 -29.42 -30.31 9.78
N PRO A 621 -29.26 -30.96 8.61
CA PRO A 621 -30.08 -32.11 8.24
C PRO A 621 -29.72 -33.34 9.08
N VAL A 622 -30.67 -34.28 9.19
CA VAL A 622 -30.45 -35.55 9.90
C VAL A 622 -29.47 -36.42 9.11
N GLY A 623 -28.44 -36.96 9.78
CA GLY A 623 -27.38 -37.75 9.16
C GLY A 623 -26.10 -36.98 8.82
N ALA A 624 -26.04 -35.69 9.19
CA ALA A 624 -24.87 -34.84 9.02
C ALA A 624 -24.49 -34.10 10.32
N SER A 625 -23.23 -33.72 10.42
CA SER A 625 -22.66 -32.80 11.41
C SER A 625 -22.46 -31.44 10.77
N CYS A 626 -22.87 -30.38 11.48
CA CYS A 626 -22.71 -28.99 11.05
C CYS A 626 -21.89 -28.21 12.06
N GLU A 627 -20.74 -28.79 12.42
CA GLU A 627 -19.80 -28.25 13.38
C GLU A 627 -18.40 -28.23 12.77
N GLN A 628 -17.79 -27.05 12.75
CA GLN A 628 -16.40 -26.84 12.38
C GLN A 628 -15.77 -25.90 13.41
N PHE A 629 -14.47 -26.06 13.67
CA PHE A 629 -13.72 -25.14 14.50
C PHE A 629 -13.07 -24.07 13.63
N ASP A 630 -13.32 -22.81 13.97
CA ASP A 630 -12.62 -21.66 13.41
C ASP A 630 -11.16 -21.62 13.92
N ILE A 631 -10.31 -20.77 13.32
CA ILE A 631 -8.91 -20.53 13.70
C ILE A 631 -8.80 -20.13 15.20
N SER A 632 -9.85 -19.50 15.73
CA SER A 632 -10.02 -19.15 17.15
C SER A 632 -10.40 -20.32 18.09
N ALA A 633 -10.46 -21.55 17.58
CA ALA A 633 -11.04 -22.74 18.24
C ALA A 633 -12.54 -22.62 18.63
N THR A 634 -13.24 -21.61 18.11
CA THR A 634 -14.68 -21.44 18.33
C THR A 634 -15.47 -22.36 17.41
N ALA A 635 -16.49 -23.07 17.94
CA ALA A 635 -17.37 -23.91 17.14
C ALA A 635 -18.36 -23.07 16.32
N VAL A 636 -18.18 -23.08 15.00
CA VAL A 636 -19.02 -22.39 14.00
C VAL A 636 -19.79 -23.40 13.14
N GLY A 637 -20.79 -22.91 12.41
CA GLY A 637 -21.50 -23.67 11.39
C GLY A 637 -20.66 -23.86 10.12
N VAL A 638 -21.16 -24.68 9.20
CA VAL A 638 -20.42 -25.16 8.02
C VAL A 638 -20.99 -24.60 6.70
N SER A 639 -20.17 -24.54 5.66
CA SER A 639 -20.64 -24.26 4.29
C SER A 639 -21.48 -25.44 3.75
N VAL A 640 -20.95 -26.65 3.88
CA VAL A 640 -21.59 -27.91 3.48
C VAL A 640 -21.65 -28.83 4.71
N PRO A 641 -22.80 -29.46 5.04
CA PRO A 641 -22.88 -30.43 6.13
C PRO A 641 -21.95 -31.64 5.92
N ASN A 642 -21.12 -31.94 6.93
CA ASN A 642 -20.23 -33.11 6.92
C ASN A 642 -21.06 -34.37 7.21
N ARG A 643 -20.82 -35.47 6.50
CA ARG A 643 -21.58 -36.71 6.65
C ARG A 643 -21.17 -37.47 7.91
N LEU A 644 -22.14 -37.91 8.73
CA LEU A 644 -21.88 -38.73 9.92
C LEU A 644 -21.67 -40.20 9.56
N THR A 645 -21.00 -40.94 10.46
CA THR A 645 -20.91 -42.42 10.37
C THR A 645 -22.30 -43.06 10.23
N GLY A 646 -22.40 -44.10 9.40
CA GLY A 646 -23.68 -44.77 9.12
C GLY A 646 -24.59 -44.06 8.10
N PHE A 647 -24.19 -42.91 7.54
CA PHE A 647 -24.94 -42.21 6.49
C PHE A 647 -24.16 -42.10 5.16
N TYR A 648 -24.92 -42.09 4.06
CA TYR A 648 -24.45 -42.02 2.67
C TYR A 648 -25.09 -40.81 1.97
N LEU A 649 -24.29 -40.02 1.26
CA LEU A 649 -24.76 -38.85 0.52
C LEU A 649 -24.94 -39.18 -0.96
N TRP A 650 -26.15 -39.01 -1.48
CA TRP A 650 -26.46 -39.25 -2.89
C TRP A 650 -27.50 -38.28 -3.44
N LYS A 651 -27.67 -38.27 -4.76
CA LYS A 651 -28.71 -37.46 -5.44
C LYS A 651 -30.10 -37.84 -4.92
N SER A 652 -30.90 -36.82 -4.59
CA SER A 652 -32.31 -36.98 -4.23
C SER A 652 -33.10 -37.63 -5.36
N ARG A 653 -34.18 -38.35 -5.00
CA ARG A 653 -35.12 -38.92 -5.96
C ARG A 653 -35.77 -37.82 -6.81
N ASP A 654 -35.72 -37.95 -8.14
CA ASP A 654 -36.28 -36.96 -9.07
C ASP A 654 -37.78 -36.73 -8.86
N SER A 655 -38.53 -37.76 -8.45
CA SER A 655 -39.94 -37.63 -8.06
C SER A 655 -40.13 -36.70 -6.86
N PHE A 656 -39.30 -36.82 -5.82
CA PHE A 656 -39.33 -35.97 -4.62
C PHE A 656 -38.99 -34.51 -4.94
N LEU A 657 -37.95 -34.28 -5.76
CA LEU A 657 -37.61 -32.93 -6.23
C LEU A 657 -38.76 -32.31 -7.05
N SER A 658 -39.43 -33.11 -7.89
CA SER A 658 -40.56 -32.61 -8.69
C SER A 658 -41.78 -32.22 -7.85
N SER A 659 -42.13 -32.98 -6.80
CA SER A 659 -43.32 -32.72 -5.97
C SER A 659 -43.09 -31.72 -4.84
N GLU A 660 -41.94 -31.80 -4.15
CA GLU A 660 -41.66 -31.03 -2.93
C GLU A 660 -40.86 -29.75 -3.17
N CYS A 661 -40.10 -29.66 -4.27
CA CYS A 661 -39.17 -28.55 -4.52
C CYS A 661 -39.51 -27.70 -5.75
N ASN A 662 -39.91 -28.31 -6.88
CA ASN A 662 -39.97 -27.59 -8.16
C ASN A 662 -41.39 -27.15 -8.57
N ASN A 663 -42.45 -27.78 -8.05
CA ASN A 663 -43.83 -27.50 -8.45
C ASN A 663 -44.68 -26.93 -7.29
N PRO A 664 -44.96 -25.60 -7.26
CA PRO A 664 -45.83 -25.00 -6.25
C PRO A 664 -47.27 -25.53 -6.21
N SER A 665 -47.76 -26.09 -7.32
CA SER A 665 -49.13 -26.59 -7.42
C SER A 665 -49.36 -27.86 -6.59
N THR A 666 -48.32 -28.64 -6.32
CA THR A 666 -48.37 -29.87 -5.50
C THR A 666 -48.18 -29.62 -4.00
N TRP A 667 -47.82 -28.41 -3.58
CA TRP A 667 -47.60 -28.09 -2.17
C TRP A 667 -48.90 -27.92 -1.39
N ALA A 668 -48.85 -28.20 -0.08
CA ALA A 668 -50.01 -28.12 0.80
C ALA A 668 -50.70 -26.73 0.78
N VAL A 669 -52.02 -26.73 0.90
CA VAL A 669 -52.82 -25.49 1.00
C VAL A 669 -52.54 -24.86 2.37
N GLY A 670 -51.64 -23.88 2.39
CA GLY A 670 -51.07 -23.27 3.61
C GLY A 670 -49.55 -23.15 3.62
N ASP A 671 -48.83 -23.75 2.67
CA ASP A 671 -47.37 -23.57 2.54
C ASP A 671 -47.05 -22.10 2.14
N PRO A 672 -46.30 -21.33 2.97
CA PRO A 672 -46.05 -19.91 2.71
C PRO A 672 -45.21 -19.66 1.45
N CYS A 673 -44.52 -20.67 0.91
CA CYS A 673 -43.76 -20.53 -0.33
C CYS A 673 -44.64 -20.63 -1.58
N ARG A 674 -45.88 -21.15 -1.48
CA ARG A 674 -46.74 -21.42 -2.64
C ARG A 674 -47.20 -20.14 -3.36
N SER A 675 -47.26 -19.01 -2.67
CA SER A 675 -47.64 -17.69 -3.22
C SER A 675 -46.45 -16.85 -3.71
N VAL A 676 -45.22 -17.29 -3.47
CA VAL A 676 -43.99 -16.52 -3.77
C VAL A 676 -43.48 -16.86 -5.17
N ASN A 677 -43.73 -15.98 -6.14
CA ASN A 677 -43.32 -16.17 -7.53
C ASN A 677 -41.89 -15.65 -7.79
N GLU A 678 -40.89 -16.49 -7.49
CA GLU A 678 -39.47 -16.18 -7.67
C GLU A 678 -38.76 -17.26 -8.50
N PRO A 679 -37.84 -16.92 -9.43
CA PRO A 679 -37.21 -17.90 -10.32
C PRO A 679 -36.11 -18.74 -9.63
N SER A 680 -35.46 -18.19 -8.60
CA SER A 680 -34.47 -18.91 -7.80
C SER A 680 -35.15 -19.56 -6.60
N MET A 681 -34.97 -20.88 -6.44
CA MET A 681 -35.52 -21.63 -5.30
C MET A 681 -35.01 -21.10 -3.96
N THR A 682 -33.73 -20.70 -3.91
CA THR A 682 -33.09 -20.05 -2.76
C THR A 682 -33.81 -18.77 -2.35
N TYR A 683 -34.08 -17.87 -3.30
CA TYR A 683 -34.71 -16.58 -3.03
C TYR A 683 -36.20 -16.74 -2.69
N ARG A 684 -36.88 -17.73 -3.30
CA ARG A 684 -38.22 -18.16 -2.90
C ARG A 684 -38.23 -18.56 -1.42
N ILE A 685 -37.40 -19.53 -1.04
CA ILE A 685 -37.25 -20.01 0.35
C ILE A 685 -36.94 -18.85 1.30
N GLN A 686 -36.00 -17.95 0.94
CA GLN A 686 -35.66 -16.78 1.75
C GLN A 686 -36.91 -15.93 2.06
N LYS A 687 -37.71 -15.56 1.06
CA LYS A 687 -38.92 -14.74 1.24
C LYS A 687 -39.97 -15.42 2.13
N CYS A 688 -40.30 -16.70 1.88
CA CYS A 688 -41.28 -17.40 2.73
C CYS A 688 -40.75 -17.75 4.13
N SER A 689 -39.43 -17.86 4.32
CA SER A 689 -38.81 -18.10 5.64
C SER A 689 -38.89 -16.92 6.62
N LYS A 690 -39.52 -15.80 6.22
CA LYS A 690 -39.95 -14.71 7.11
C LYS A 690 -41.32 -14.96 7.75
N SER A 691 -42.08 -15.95 7.27
CA SER A 691 -43.38 -16.35 7.84
C SER A 691 -43.21 -17.31 9.02
N GLN A 692 -44.03 -17.15 10.06
CA GLN A 692 -44.00 -18.00 11.27
C GLN A 692 -44.39 -19.47 10.99
N ASP A 693 -45.19 -19.73 9.96
CA ASP A 693 -45.62 -21.08 9.58
C ASP A 693 -44.57 -21.86 8.76
N PHE A 694 -43.41 -21.28 8.43
CA PHE A 694 -42.43 -21.90 7.53
C PHE A 694 -41.94 -23.28 8.01
N ASP A 695 -41.49 -23.38 9.26
CA ASP A 695 -40.91 -24.61 9.83
C ASP A 695 -41.91 -25.78 9.91
N LYS A 696 -43.22 -25.51 9.82
CA LYS A 696 -44.29 -26.51 9.82
C LYS A 696 -44.37 -27.29 8.50
N TYR A 697 -44.07 -26.63 7.37
CA TYR A 697 -44.14 -27.21 6.02
C TYR A 697 -42.76 -27.51 5.42
N TRP A 698 -41.71 -26.82 5.89
CA TRP A 698 -40.34 -26.95 5.40
C TRP A 698 -39.46 -27.70 6.39
N SER A 699 -39.53 -29.04 6.36
CA SER A 699 -38.63 -29.87 7.16
C SER A 699 -37.16 -29.67 6.78
N ARG A 700 -36.24 -29.84 7.74
CA ARG A 700 -34.78 -29.73 7.54
C ARG A 700 -34.27 -30.55 6.35
N LYS A 701 -34.88 -31.73 6.15
CA LYS A 701 -34.63 -32.64 5.01
C LYS A 701 -35.10 -32.06 3.67
N ARG A 702 -36.31 -31.49 3.62
CA ARG A 702 -36.86 -30.83 2.42
C ARG A 702 -36.00 -29.62 2.03
N ILE A 703 -35.62 -28.79 2.99
CA ILE A 703 -34.74 -27.63 2.77
C ILE A 703 -33.41 -28.06 2.13
N PHE A 704 -32.70 -29.03 2.73
CA PHE A 704 -31.42 -29.49 2.20
C PHE A 704 -31.55 -30.10 0.80
N ALA A 705 -32.57 -30.94 0.57
CA ALA A 705 -32.79 -31.58 -0.73
C ALA A 705 -33.15 -30.57 -1.83
N CYS A 706 -33.97 -29.55 -1.52
CA CYS A 706 -34.35 -28.53 -2.50
C CYS A 706 -33.22 -27.52 -2.82
N LEU A 707 -32.28 -27.29 -1.90
CA LEU A 707 -31.13 -26.40 -2.11
C LEU A 707 -29.92 -27.10 -2.74
N SER A 708 -29.64 -28.37 -2.37
CA SER A 708 -28.46 -29.11 -2.82
C SER A 708 -28.71 -30.13 -3.94
N GLY A 709 -29.96 -30.56 -4.13
CA GLY A 709 -30.31 -31.71 -4.97
C GLY A 709 -29.96 -33.09 -4.37
N ASN A 710 -29.40 -33.16 -3.15
CA ASN A 710 -28.92 -34.38 -2.50
C ASN A 710 -29.66 -34.73 -1.20
N GLU A 711 -29.62 -35.99 -0.79
CA GLU A 711 -30.28 -36.54 0.41
C GLU A 711 -29.28 -37.43 1.17
N TYR A 712 -29.32 -37.37 2.51
CA TYR A 712 -28.60 -38.32 3.37
C TYR A 712 -29.45 -39.58 3.58
N TYR A 713 -28.91 -40.72 3.18
CA TYR A 713 -29.52 -42.05 3.34
C TYR A 713 -28.80 -42.81 4.47
N SER A 714 -29.54 -43.56 5.29
CA SER A 714 -28.96 -44.48 6.27
C SER A 714 -28.43 -45.74 5.58
N CYS A 715 -27.24 -46.20 5.95
CA CYS A 715 -26.61 -47.38 5.35
C CYS A 715 -27.07 -48.70 5.98
N ASP A 716 -27.10 -49.78 5.20
CA ASP A 716 -27.51 -51.13 5.64
C ASP A 716 -26.75 -51.61 6.88
N THR A 717 -25.46 -51.28 6.97
CA THR A 717 -24.63 -51.50 8.15
C THR A 717 -24.00 -50.18 8.59
N HIS A 718 -24.19 -49.82 9.87
CA HIS A 718 -23.74 -48.55 10.45
C HIS A 718 -22.22 -48.31 10.30
N THR A 719 -21.42 -49.39 10.22
CA THR A 719 -19.96 -49.32 10.09
C THR A 719 -19.46 -49.30 8.63
N ALA A 720 -20.31 -49.56 7.63
CA ALA A 720 -19.87 -49.54 6.23
C ALA A 720 -19.71 -48.12 5.66
N CYS A 721 -20.43 -47.15 6.22
CA CYS A 721 -20.35 -45.75 5.83
C CYS A 721 -19.51 -44.95 6.84
N VAL A 722 -18.38 -44.44 6.36
CA VAL A 722 -17.42 -43.67 7.16
C VAL A 722 -17.84 -42.21 7.19
N GLU A 723 -17.59 -41.52 8.31
CA GLU A 723 -17.66 -40.05 8.38
C GLU A 723 -16.67 -39.39 7.40
N ASP A 724 -16.94 -38.17 6.96
CA ASP A 724 -16.03 -37.46 6.06
C ASP A 724 -14.73 -37.06 6.82
N GLU A 725 -13.56 -37.27 6.20
CA GLU A 725 -12.30 -36.80 6.75
C GLU A 725 -12.32 -35.28 6.89
N VAL A 726 -12.00 -34.76 8.08
CA VAL A 726 -12.12 -33.33 8.41
C VAL A 726 -11.00 -32.51 7.76
N VAL A 727 -11.15 -32.30 6.46
CA VAL A 727 -10.43 -31.31 5.65
C VAL A 727 -11.49 -30.31 5.18
N GLY A 728 -11.26 -29.02 5.40
CA GLY A 728 -12.24 -27.95 5.16
C GLY A 728 -12.62 -27.77 3.69
N ALA A 729 -13.41 -28.69 3.15
CA ALA A 729 -13.74 -28.78 1.74
C ALA A 729 -14.88 -27.84 1.35
N THR A 730 -14.60 -26.97 0.38
CA THR A 730 -15.59 -26.07 -0.25
C THR A 730 -16.47 -26.77 -1.29
N THR A 731 -16.30 -28.08 -1.48
CA THR A 731 -17.01 -28.90 -2.47
C THR A 731 -17.30 -30.29 -1.91
N PHE A 732 -18.34 -30.95 -2.43
CA PHE A 732 -18.64 -32.35 -2.10
C PHE A 732 -17.48 -33.26 -2.54
N SER A 733 -16.66 -33.69 -1.58
CA SER A 733 -15.49 -34.52 -1.85
C SER A 733 -15.89 -35.88 -2.45
N LYS A 734 -15.16 -36.32 -3.48
CA LYS A 734 -15.25 -37.67 -4.04
C LYS A 734 -14.36 -38.69 -3.31
N THR A 735 -14.06 -38.45 -2.04
CA THR A 735 -13.45 -39.46 -1.16
C THR A 735 -14.36 -40.68 -1.05
N SER A 736 -13.78 -41.85 -0.76
CA SER A 736 -14.54 -43.09 -0.66
C SER A 736 -15.51 -43.03 0.53
N GLN A 737 -16.80 -42.82 0.24
CA GLN A 737 -17.86 -42.78 1.27
C GLN A 737 -17.99 -44.08 2.08
N CYS A 738 -17.36 -45.16 1.61
CA CYS A 738 -17.41 -46.51 2.14
C CYS A 738 -16.10 -46.91 2.82
N LEU A 739 -16.20 -47.72 3.88
CA LEU A 739 -15.06 -48.29 4.58
C LEU A 739 -14.29 -49.25 3.66
N VAL A 740 -12.98 -49.40 3.88
CA VAL A 740 -12.14 -50.37 3.17
C VAL A 740 -12.77 -51.76 3.26
N GLY A 741 -13.09 -52.36 2.10
CA GLY A 741 -13.86 -53.60 2.00
C GLY A 741 -15.25 -53.44 1.38
N TYR A 742 -15.80 -52.23 1.30
CA TYR A 742 -17.16 -51.94 0.84
C TYR A 742 -17.18 -51.00 -0.39
N SER A 743 -18.23 -51.11 -1.20
CA SER A 743 -18.46 -50.33 -2.42
C SER A 743 -19.95 -50.24 -2.78
N GLY A 744 -20.26 -49.46 -3.81
CA GLY A 744 -21.63 -49.24 -4.29
C GLY A 744 -22.38 -48.13 -3.55
N VAL A 745 -23.59 -47.83 -4.01
CA VAL A 745 -24.50 -46.87 -3.36
C VAL A 745 -24.89 -47.42 -1.99
N MET A 746 -24.86 -46.58 -0.95
CA MET A 746 -25.06 -46.98 0.46
C MET A 746 -24.09 -48.06 0.97
N CYS A 747 -22.97 -48.29 0.27
CA CYS A 747 -21.91 -49.22 0.66
C CYS A 747 -22.38 -50.68 0.84
N ALA A 748 -23.44 -51.08 0.15
CA ALA A 748 -24.13 -52.36 0.36
C ALA A 748 -23.37 -53.60 -0.18
N THR A 749 -22.38 -53.42 -1.07
CA THR A 749 -21.63 -54.50 -1.74
C THR A 749 -20.17 -54.54 -1.33
N CYS A 750 -19.55 -55.72 -1.25
CA CYS A 750 -18.11 -55.84 -0.94
C CYS A 750 -17.23 -55.53 -2.17
N VAL A 751 -15.99 -55.07 -1.94
CA VAL A 751 -14.97 -54.92 -3.01
C VAL A 751 -14.35 -56.26 -3.39
N ASP A 752 -13.64 -56.28 -4.52
CA ASP A 752 -12.85 -57.45 -4.95
C ASP A 752 -11.91 -57.94 -3.83
N ASN A 753 -11.80 -59.27 -3.70
CA ASN A 753 -11.10 -59.99 -2.63
C ASN A 753 -11.72 -59.87 -1.23
N TYR A 754 -12.96 -59.39 -1.10
CA TYR A 754 -13.75 -59.45 0.14
C TYR A 754 -15.07 -60.21 -0.08
N TYR A 755 -15.55 -60.92 0.95
CA TYR A 755 -16.84 -61.63 0.95
C TYR A 755 -17.75 -61.13 2.07
N LYS A 756 -19.08 -61.20 1.88
CA LYS A 756 -20.07 -60.73 2.87
C LYS A 756 -20.39 -61.82 3.90
N VAL A 757 -20.15 -61.53 5.17
CA VAL A 757 -20.50 -62.40 6.31
C VAL A 757 -21.98 -62.21 6.67
N SER A 758 -22.60 -63.18 7.35
CA SER A 758 -24.03 -63.18 7.72
C SER A 758 -24.49 -62.01 8.60
N ASN A 759 -23.57 -61.25 9.20
CA ASN A 759 -23.84 -60.02 9.94
C ASN A 759 -23.73 -58.75 9.07
N GLY A 760 -23.69 -58.91 7.74
CA GLY A 760 -23.58 -57.82 6.78
C GLY A 760 -22.18 -57.25 6.57
N MET A 761 -21.17 -57.71 7.32
CA MET A 761 -19.81 -57.19 7.22
C MET A 761 -18.99 -57.83 6.10
N CYS A 762 -18.18 -57.04 5.40
CA CYS A 762 -17.22 -57.52 4.40
C CYS A 762 -15.89 -57.92 5.06
N LYS A 763 -15.39 -59.14 4.78
CA LYS A 763 -14.10 -59.66 5.27
C LYS A 763 -13.17 -60.06 4.11
N PRO A 764 -11.83 -59.95 4.25
CA PRO A 764 -10.89 -60.34 3.20
C PRO A 764 -10.86 -61.86 2.97
N CYS A 765 -10.67 -62.26 1.72
CA CYS A 765 -10.65 -63.66 1.27
C CYS A 765 -9.38 -64.46 1.63
N PHE A 766 -8.29 -63.79 2.02
CA PHE A 766 -6.97 -64.38 2.22
C PHE A 766 -6.53 -64.37 3.70
N ASP A 767 -7.45 -64.49 4.64
CA ASP A 767 -7.13 -64.64 6.06
C ASP A 767 -6.95 -66.13 6.42
N PRO A 768 -5.72 -66.64 6.65
CA PRO A 768 -5.47 -68.03 6.98
C PRO A 768 -5.95 -68.41 8.40
N ALA A 769 -6.37 -67.43 9.23
CA ALA A 769 -6.97 -67.69 10.53
C ALA A 769 -8.48 -67.97 10.47
N ASP A 770 -9.15 -67.73 9.32
CA ASP A 770 -10.59 -68.01 9.18
C ASP A 770 -10.81 -69.51 8.84
N PRO A 771 -11.41 -70.31 9.74
CA PRO A 771 -11.59 -71.74 9.54
C PRO A 771 -12.47 -72.07 8.32
N SER A 772 -13.30 -71.11 7.88
CA SER A 772 -14.21 -71.26 6.73
C SER A 772 -13.44 -71.43 5.41
N VAL A 773 -12.33 -70.68 5.23
CA VAL A 773 -11.54 -70.68 3.99
C VAL A 773 -10.59 -71.89 3.94
N ALA A 774 -10.01 -72.26 5.07
CA ALA A 774 -9.16 -73.46 5.20
C ALA A 774 -9.93 -74.77 4.92
N HIS A 775 -11.21 -74.85 5.31
CA HIS A 775 -12.03 -76.03 5.04
C HIS A 775 -12.47 -76.16 3.58
N MET A 776 -12.65 -75.05 2.87
CA MET A 776 -13.10 -75.06 1.46
C MET A 776 -11.96 -75.38 0.49
N THR A 777 -10.75 -74.86 0.74
CA THR A 777 -9.54 -75.15 -0.05
C THR A 777 -9.14 -76.63 0.03
N THR A 778 -9.28 -77.25 1.21
CA THR A 778 -9.06 -78.68 1.40
C THR A 778 -10.15 -79.55 0.77
N LEU A 779 -11.40 -79.06 0.65
CA LEU A 779 -12.48 -79.79 -0.03
C LEU A 779 -12.29 -79.81 -1.56
N LEU A 780 -11.94 -78.65 -2.16
CA LEU A 780 -11.78 -78.50 -3.62
C LEU A 780 -10.63 -79.33 -4.20
N SER A 781 -9.55 -79.55 -3.44
CA SER A 781 -8.40 -80.36 -3.89
C SER A 781 -8.68 -81.87 -3.95
N MET A 782 -9.75 -82.35 -3.31
CA MET A 782 -10.11 -83.79 -3.29
C MET A 782 -10.97 -84.23 -4.49
N ILE A 783 -11.60 -83.28 -5.19
CA ILE A 783 -12.55 -83.56 -6.28
C ILE A 783 -11.90 -84.27 -7.50
N PRO A 784 -10.70 -83.89 -7.99
CA PRO A 784 -10.06 -84.59 -9.11
C PRO A 784 -9.72 -86.05 -8.79
N ILE A 785 -9.37 -86.34 -7.54
CA ILE A 785 -8.99 -87.68 -7.07
C ILE A 785 -10.21 -88.60 -7.07
N ALA A 786 -11.37 -88.10 -6.62
CA ALA A 786 -12.62 -88.87 -6.65
C ALA A 786 -13.08 -89.22 -8.08
N PHE A 787 -12.90 -88.31 -9.04
CA PHE A 787 -13.27 -88.53 -10.44
C PHE A 787 -12.37 -89.55 -11.15
N ALA A 788 -11.08 -89.61 -10.81
CA ALA A 788 -10.17 -90.63 -11.32
C ALA A 788 -10.55 -92.05 -10.83
N VAL A 789 -10.97 -92.18 -9.56
CA VAL A 789 -11.38 -93.46 -8.97
C VAL A 789 -12.68 -94.00 -9.58
N SER A 790 -13.67 -93.14 -9.84
CA SER A 790 -14.95 -93.58 -10.43
C SER A 790 -14.81 -94.03 -11.89
N ALA A 791 -13.95 -93.39 -12.68
CA ALA A 791 -13.67 -93.78 -14.07
C ALA A 791 -13.06 -95.19 -14.17
N VAL A 792 -12.13 -95.53 -13.29
CA VAL A 792 -11.48 -96.87 -13.27
C VAL A 792 -12.48 -97.98 -12.94
N VAL A 793 -13.42 -97.73 -12.02
CA VAL A 793 -14.46 -98.71 -11.65
C VAL A 793 -15.43 -98.97 -12.82
N LEU A 794 -15.78 -97.93 -13.59
CA LEU A 794 -16.66 -98.04 -14.76
C LEU A 794 -16.03 -98.85 -15.91
N VAL A 795 -14.73 -98.68 -16.16
CA VAL A 795 -14.01 -99.48 -17.18
C VAL A 795 -13.96 -100.96 -16.79
N ILE A 796 -13.71 -101.27 -15.52
CA ILE A 796 -13.67 -102.67 -15.04
C ILE A 796 -15.04 -103.36 -15.16
N TYR A 797 -16.13 -102.61 -14.96
CA TYR A 797 -17.50 -103.14 -15.07
C TYR A 797 -17.92 -103.43 -16.52
N TYR A 798 -17.40 -102.67 -17.51
CA TYR A 798 -17.79 -102.82 -18.92
C TYR A 798 -17.16 -104.02 -19.64
N PHE A 799 -16.00 -104.50 -19.18
CA PHE A 799 -15.27 -105.61 -19.82
C PHE A 799 -15.59 -107.01 -19.26
N SER A 800 -16.53 -107.14 -18.31
CA SER A 800 -16.76 -108.40 -17.58
C SER A 800 -17.91 -109.28 -18.06
N ASP A 801 -18.67 -108.90 -19.11
CA ASP A 801 -19.88 -109.65 -19.51
C ASP A 801 -20.03 -109.84 -21.03
N THR A 802 -20.23 -111.12 -21.43
CA THR A 802 -20.47 -111.64 -22.80
C THR A 802 -19.35 -111.45 -23.88
N SER A 803 -18.96 -112.44 -24.70
CA SER A 803 -19.24 -113.88 -24.72
C SER A 803 -18.28 -114.64 -25.67
N GLU A 804 -17.49 -115.61 -25.19
CA GLU A 804 -16.92 -116.67 -26.06
C GLU A 804 -16.55 -117.92 -25.23
N LYS A 805 -17.18 -119.07 -25.51
CA LYS A 805 -16.98 -120.30 -24.71
C LYS A 805 -16.92 -121.62 -25.51
N GLU A 806 -17.00 -121.56 -26.84
CA GLU A 806 -17.05 -122.75 -27.72
C GLU A 806 -16.00 -122.73 -28.85
N ILE A 807 -15.44 -121.59 -29.24
CA ILE A 807 -14.63 -121.47 -30.47
C ILE A 807 -13.19 -122.01 -30.31
N MET A 808 -12.52 -121.78 -29.16
CA MET A 808 -11.15 -122.29 -28.94
C MET A 808 -11.05 -123.82 -28.75
N LYS A 809 -12.15 -124.58 -28.71
CA LYS A 809 -12.11 -126.06 -28.76
C LYS A 809 -11.78 -126.62 -30.14
N HIS A 810 -11.96 -125.83 -31.20
CA HIS A 810 -11.63 -126.22 -32.58
C HIS A 810 -10.38 -125.53 -33.13
N ALA A 811 -9.58 -124.87 -32.28
CA ALA A 811 -8.14 -124.66 -32.49
C ALA A 811 -7.35 -125.99 -32.34
N LEU A 812 -7.88 -127.03 -32.97
CA LEU A 812 -7.42 -128.41 -32.97
C LEU A 812 -6.08 -128.54 -33.70
N ALA A 813 -5.15 -129.22 -33.03
CA ALA A 813 -4.56 -130.47 -33.54
C ALA A 813 -4.01 -130.50 -34.99
N ALA A 814 -3.47 -129.39 -35.49
CA ALA A 814 -2.67 -129.34 -36.72
C ALA A 814 -1.40 -128.48 -36.52
N LYS A 815 -0.50 -128.86 -35.60
CA LYS A 815 0.83 -129.50 -35.83
C LYS A 815 1.55 -129.61 -34.46
N LYS A 816 2.43 -130.57 -34.10
CA LYS A 816 3.10 -131.72 -34.74
C LYS A 816 3.93 -131.41 -35.99
N PHE A 817 5.27 -131.56 -35.99
CA PHE A 817 6.24 -132.13 -35.04
C PHE A 817 7.23 -131.01 -34.59
N GLN A 818 7.55 -130.89 -33.29
CA GLN A 818 8.82 -131.29 -32.62
C GLN A 818 10.10 -130.68 -33.27
N ILE A 819 11.08 -130.15 -32.52
CA ILE A 819 11.64 -130.65 -31.25
C ILE A 819 11.82 -129.52 -30.20
N TYR A 820 11.27 -129.78 -29.01
CA TYR A 820 11.74 -129.61 -27.61
C TYR A 820 12.86 -128.62 -27.22
N ASP A 821 12.88 -128.07 -25.99
CA ASP A 821 12.05 -128.38 -24.80
C ASP A 821 11.61 -127.11 -24.05
N SER A 822 10.48 -127.17 -23.36
CA SER A 822 9.77 -126.00 -22.83
C SER A 822 9.03 -126.26 -21.52
N ASP A 823 9.24 -125.41 -20.51
CA ASP A 823 8.09 -124.89 -19.77
C ASP A 823 8.30 -123.45 -19.30
N SER A 824 7.19 -122.71 -19.25
CA SER A 824 7.13 -121.26 -19.32
C SER A 824 7.30 -120.57 -17.96
N GLN A 825 8.49 -119.99 -17.76
CA GLN A 825 8.91 -119.27 -16.55
C GLN A 825 8.18 -117.92 -16.29
N SER A 826 6.95 -117.77 -16.80
CA SER A 826 6.10 -116.58 -16.64
C SER A 826 4.72 -116.90 -16.04
N THR A 827 4.25 -118.15 -16.08
CA THR A 827 2.94 -118.55 -15.51
C THR A 827 3.02 -119.06 -14.07
N THR A 828 4.19 -119.55 -13.64
CA THR A 828 4.46 -119.97 -12.25
C THR A 828 4.71 -118.79 -11.32
N MET A 829 5.44 -117.74 -11.75
CA MET A 829 5.61 -116.52 -10.94
C MET A 829 4.31 -115.72 -10.79
N LEU A 830 3.48 -115.60 -11.84
CA LEU A 830 2.16 -114.96 -11.72
C LEU A 830 1.20 -115.74 -10.80
N ARG A 831 1.25 -117.08 -10.82
CA ARG A 831 0.49 -117.92 -9.89
C ARG A 831 1.01 -117.81 -8.46
N ALA A 832 2.32 -117.69 -8.25
CA ALA A 832 2.92 -117.46 -6.93
C ALA A 832 2.55 -116.08 -6.33
N ALA A 833 2.58 -115.01 -7.13
CA ALA A 833 2.17 -113.67 -6.70
C ALA A 833 0.67 -113.61 -6.34
N LYS A 834 -0.19 -114.25 -7.15
CA LYS A 834 -1.62 -114.35 -6.87
C LYS A 834 -1.91 -115.15 -5.58
N PHE A 835 -1.20 -116.26 -5.36
CA PHE A 835 -1.33 -117.06 -4.14
C PHE A 835 -0.86 -116.30 -2.89
N TYR A 836 0.27 -115.58 -2.98
CA TYR A 836 0.82 -114.77 -1.89
C TYR A 836 -0.14 -113.62 -1.47
N ILE A 837 -0.71 -112.90 -2.44
CA ILE A 837 -1.68 -111.82 -2.16
C ILE A 837 -2.98 -112.37 -1.58
N GLN A 838 -3.51 -113.48 -2.12
CA GLN A 838 -4.73 -114.10 -1.59
C GLN A 838 -4.53 -114.62 -0.16
N GLN A 839 -3.42 -115.29 0.12
CA GLN A 839 -3.12 -115.84 1.46
C GLN A 839 -2.98 -114.71 2.51
N ARG A 840 -2.30 -113.61 2.15
CA ARG A 840 -2.11 -112.44 3.02
C ARG A 840 -3.41 -111.68 3.26
N ALA A 841 -4.29 -111.58 2.26
CA ALA A 841 -5.63 -110.99 2.41
C ALA A 841 -6.53 -111.81 3.35
N THR A 842 -6.53 -113.15 3.23
CA THR A 842 -7.28 -114.01 4.18
C THR A 842 -6.73 -113.94 5.60
N GLN A 843 -5.40 -113.89 5.79
CA GLN A 843 -4.81 -113.73 7.13
C GLN A 843 -5.18 -112.37 7.75
N MET A 844 -5.14 -111.29 6.97
CA MET A 844 -5.51 -109.95 7.45
C MET A 844 -7.00 -109.87 7.83
N MET A 845 -7.90 -110.50 7.06
CA MET A 845 -9.33 -110.59 7.40
C MET A 845 -9.59 -111.40 8.68
N THR A 846 -8.86 -112.50 8.91
CA THR A 846 -8.98 -113.27 10.17
C THR A 846 -8.39 -112.57 11.40
N GLN A 847 -7.47 -111.62 11.22
CA GLN A 847 -6.97 -110.76 12.30
C GLN A 847 -7.93 -109.61 12.64
N ILE A 848 -8.74 -109.17 11.68
CA ILE A 848 -9.80 -108.18 11.92
C ILE A 848 -11.02 -108.83 12.59
N SER A 849 -11.40 -110.05 12.18
CA SER A 849 -12.50 -110.81 12.82
C SER A 849 -12.21 -111.26 14.26
N THR A 850 -10.97 -111.09 14.74
CA THR A 850 -10.55 -111.41 16.13
C THR A 850 -10.26 -110.18 17.00
N ARG A 851 -10.26 -108.96 16.43
CA ARG A 851 -10.30 -107.70 17.21
C ARG A 851 -11.72 -107.24 17.54
N ILE A 852 -12.69 -107.57 16.69
CA ILE A 852 -14.11 -107.33 16.98
C ILE A 852 -14.66 -108.52 17.79
N HIS A 853 -14.38 -108.54 19.11
CA HIS A 853 -15.19 -109.14 20.23
C HIS A 853 -14.43 -109.29 21.59
N ARG A 854 -13.55 -108.35 21.94
CA ARG A 854 -13.16 -108.02 23.34
C ARG A 854 -13.02 -106.50 23.43
N HIS A 855 -13.75 -105.72 24.23
CA HIS A 855 -14.80 -105.99 25.21
C HIS A 855 -16.12 -105.32 24.81
N SER A 856 -17.22 -106.07 24.86
CA SER A 856 -18.51 -105.51 25.30
C SER A 856 -18.82 -106.14 26.66
N ARG A 857 -18.95 -105.34 27.71
CA ARG A 857 -19.57 -105.78 28.96
C ARG A 857 -21.08 -105.87 28.71
N ARG A 858 -21.67 -107.03 29.01
CA ARG A 858 -23.11 -107.27 28.90
C ARG A 858 -23.93 -106.42 29.91
N PRO A 859 -25.25 -106.28 29.69
CA PRO A 859 -25.98 -105.05 30.02
C PRO A 859 -26.79 -105.15 31.33
N ARG A 860 -27.59 -104.10 31.60
CA ARG A 860 -28.91 -104.27 32.21
C ARG A 860 -29.96 -103.70 31.26
N TYR A 861 -30.77 -104.58 30.67
CA TYR A 861 -32.08 -104.21 30.17
C TYR A 861 -33.09 -104.50 31.28
N LEU A 862 -33.97 -103.54 31.55
CA LEU A 862 -35.12 -103.69 32.43
C LEU A 862 -36.33 -103.95 31.52
N PHE A 863 -37.12 -104.98 31.83
CA PHE A 863 -38.24 -105.51 31.04
C PHE A 863 -37.83 -106.28 29.77
N ASP A 864 -37.79 -107.62 29.89
CA ASP A 864 -37.52 -108.57 28.81
C ASP A 864 -38.50 -108.46 27.64
N ILE A 865 -38.12 -107.70 26.60
CA ILE A 865 -38.82 -107.66 25.31
C ILE A 865 -37.79 -107.87 24.20
N VAL A 866 -37.85 -109.02 23.53
CA VAL A 866 -36.98 -109.36 22.40
C VAL A 866 -37.52 -108.72 21.12
N PRO A 867 -36.78 -107.80 20.45
CA PRO A 867 -37.25 -107.18 19.22
C PRO A 867 -37.23 -108.17 18.05
N ARG A 868 -38.35 -108.30 17.33
CA ARG A 868 -38.44 -109.10 16.10
C ARG A 868 -37.64 -108.45 14.97
N VAL A 869 -36.94 -109.27 14.19
CA VAL A 869 -36.31 -108.84 12.94
C VAL A 869 -37.41 -108.54 11.91
N THR A 870 -37.50 -107.29 11.46
CA THR A 870 -38.28 -106.91 10.27
C THR A 870 -37.31 -106.71 9.09
N PRO A 871 -37.64 -107.20 7.88
CA PRO A 871 -36.81 -106.95 6.70
C PRO A 871 -36.87 -105.47 6.31
N MET A 872 -35.74 -104.92 5.84
CA MET A 872 -35.68 -103.53 5.35
C MET A 872 -36.65 -103.34 4.16
N PRO A 873 -37.49 -102.29 4.14
CA PRO A 873 -38.30 -101.96 2.98
C PRO A 873 -37.43 -101.40 1.85
N ALA A 874 -37.72 -101.79 0.61
CA ALA A 874 -37.01 -101.30 -0.57
C ALA A 874 -37.09 -99.76 -0.71
N PHE A 875 -35.99 -99.15 -1.16
CA PHE A 875 -35.85 -97.71 -1.34
C PHE A 875 -36.90 -97.16 -2.33
N ARG A 876 -37.82 -96.32 -1.84
CA ARG A 876 -38.79 -95.60 -2.68
C ARG A 876 -38.37 -94.14 -2.79
N ALA A 877 -37.98 -93.73 -3.99
CA ALA A 877 -37.45 -92.39 -4.26
C ALA A 877 -38.39 -91.25 -3.80
N GLU A 878 -39.71 -91.44 -3.87
CA GLU A 878 -40.71 -90.46 -3.41
C GLU A 878 -40.62 -90.14 -1.92
N LYS A 879 -40.41 -91.16 -1.06
CA LYS A 879 -40.27 -90.93 0.40
C LYS A 879 -38.92 -90.31 0.74
N PHE A 880 -37.87 -90.64 0.00
CA PHE A 880 -36.57 -89.97 0.12
C PHE A 880 -36.66 -88.49 -0.30
N LYS A 881 -37.40 -88.18 -1.37
CA LYS A 881 -37.62 -86.82 -1.85
C LYS A 881 -38.37 -85.94 -0.85
N ILE A 882 -39.35 -86.50 -0.12
CA ILE A 882 -40.07 -85.79 0.96
C ILE A 882 -39.14 -85.51 2.15
N ILE A 883 -38.31 -86.48 2.54
CA ILE A 883 -37.32 -86.31 3.63
C ILE A 883 -36.27 -85.26 3.26
N LEU A 884 -35.78 -85.27 2.01
CA LEU A 884 -34.86 -84.25 1.51
C LEU A 884 -35.49 -82.85 1.54
N GLY A 885 -36.73 -82.72 1.06
CA GLY A 885 -37.47 -81.45 1.10
C GLY A 885 -37.72 -80.92 2.52
N PHE A 886 -37.97 -81.80 3.50
CA PHE A 886 -38.09 -81.41 4.90
C PHE A 886 -36.79 -80.78 5.44
N PHE A 887 -35.63 -81.41 5.18
CA PHE A 887 -34.35 -80.87 5.64
C PHE A 887 -33.97 -79.56 4.93
N GLN A 888 -34.25 -79.43 3.63
CA GLN A 888 -34.05 -78.19 2.88
C GLN A 888 -34.89 -77.03 3.43
N ILE A 889 -36.17 -77.26 3.71
CA ILE A 889 -37.06 -76.23 4.29
C ILE A 889 -36.61 -75.84 5.71
N PHE A 890 -36.26 -76.83 6.55
CA PHE A 890 -35.86 -76.57 7.93
C PHE A 890 -34.51 -75.84 8.05
N GLY A 891 -33.55 -76.11 7.16
CA GLY A 891 -32.30 -75.35 7.06
C GLY A 891 -32.50 -73.90 6.58
N GLY A 892 -33.49 -73.66 5.72
CA GLY A 892 -33.79 -72.34 5.15
C GLY A 892 -34.44 -71.34 6.12
N PHE A 893 -35.07 -71.79 7.20
CA PHE A 893 -35.84 -70.91 8.11
C PHE A 893 -35.01 -69.77 8.74
N LYS A 894 -33.71 -69.99 8.96
CA LYS A 894 -32.76 -68.98 9.48
C LYS A 894 -32.53 -67.80 8.51
N LYS A 895 -32.76 -67.99 7.20
CA LYS A 895 -32.67 -66.93 6.17
C LYS A 895 -34.02 -66.26 5.87
N VAL A 896 -35.13 -66.99 6.03
CA VAL A 896 -36.48 -66.49 5.70
C VAL A 896 -37.08 -65.64 6.81
N TYR A 897 -36.71 -65.92 8.08
CA TYR A 897 -37.21 -65.20 9.24
C TYR A 897 -36.05 -64.55 9.98
N GLU A 898 -35.98 -63.20 9.92
CA GLU A 898 -34.96 -62.34 10.55
C GLU A 898 -35.12 -62.25 12.09
N ILE A 899 -35.20 -63.41 12.74
CA ILE A 899 -35.40 -63.56 14.19
C ILE A 899 -34.11 -64.14 14.81
N PRO A 900 -33.61 -63.60 15.94
CA PRO A 900 -32.43 -64.16 16.60
C PRO A 900 -32.75 -65.51 17.27
N TRP A 901 -32.35 -66.61 16.63
CA TRP A 901 -32.53 -67.98 17.13
C TRP A 901 -31.55 -68.35 18.26
N PRO A 902 -31.96 -69.14 19.27
CA PRO A 902 -31.04 -69.67 20.28
C PRO A 902 -29.90 -70.49 19.68
N ASN A 903 -28.70 -70.41 20.27
CA ASN A 903 -27.47 -70.99 19.72
C ASN A 903 -27.56 -72.50 19.39
N GLU A 904 -28.28 -73.28 20.21
CA GLU A 904 -28.49 -74.71 19.97
C GLU A 904 -29.38 -74.97 18.75
N MET A 905 -30.43 -74.17 18.58
CA MET A 905 -31.35 -74.25 17.44
C MET A 905 -30.69 -73.75 16.15
N SER A 906 -29.88 -72.69 16.22
CA SER A 906 -29.06 -72.26 15.07
C SER A 906 -28.15 -73.40 14.61
N ARG A 907 -27.37 -74.02 15.51
CA ARG A 907 -26.47 -75.13 15.15
C ARG A 907 -27.22 -76.31 14.54
N LEU A 908 -28.45 -76.58 14.99
CA LEU A 908 -29.29 -77.63 14.43
C LEU A 908 -29.78 -77.29 13.01
N MET A 909 -30.21 -76.05 12.77
CA MET A 909 -30.59 -75.57 11.43
C MET A 909 -29.38 -75.50 10.48
N ASP A 910 -28.23 -75.05 10.99
CA ASP A 910 -26.94 -75.03 10.27
C ASP A 910 -26.47 -76.46 9.93
N PHE A 911 -26.72 -77.45 10.79
CA PHE A 911 -26.44 -78.86 10.50
C PHE A 911 -27.36 -79.42 9.41
N PHE A 912 -28.66 -79.08 9.43
CA PHE A 912 -29.59 -79.55 8.39
C PHE A 912 -29.46 -78.82 7.06
N SER A 913 -28.87 -77.62 7.02
CA SER A 913 -28.55 -76.94 5.74
C SER A 913 -27.44 -77.64 4.94
N ILE A 914 -26.66 -78.54 5.54
CA ILE A 914 -25.66 -79.40 4.85
C ILE A 914 -26.33 -80.31 3.81
N ALA A 915 -27.63 -80.60 3.96
CA ALA A 915 -28.40 -81.38 2.97
C ALA A 915 -28.91 -80.55 1.78
N ASP A 916 -28.69 -79.22 1.76
CA ASP A 916 -29.05 -78.40 0.60
C ASP A 916 -27.94 -78.46 -0.45
N LEU A 917 -28.25 -79.04 -1.61
CA LEU A 917 -27.31 -79.19 -2.74
C LEU A 917 -27.09 -77.87 -3.52
N ASN A 918 -27.41 -76.72 -2.93
CA ASN A 918 -26.97 -75.40 -3.37
C ASN A 918 -25.52 -75.14 -2.92
N VAL A 919 -24.56 -75.60 -3.72
CA VAL A 919 -23.10 -75.33 -3.56
C VAL A 919 -22.76 -73.84 -3.85
N VAL A 920 -23.69 -72.92 -3.66
CA VAL A 920 -23.63 -71.52 -4.11
C VAL A 920 -23.70 -70.53 -2.94
N ASP A 921 -24.22 -70.95 -1.78
CA ASP A 921 -24.40 -70.11 -0.59
C ASP A 921 -23.41 -70.43 0.56
N THR A 922 -22.37 -71.22 0.26
CA THR A 922 -21.30 -71.56 1.21
C THR A 922 -20.40 -70.35 1.48
N THR A 923 -20.21 -69.98 2.75
CA THR A 923 -19.38 -68.83 3.15
C THR A 923 -17.96 -68.93 2.60
N GLY A 924 -17.51 -67.91 1.85
CA GLY A 924 -16.19 -67.86 1.22
C GLY A 924 -16.12 -68.35 -0.23
N ILE A 925 -17.22 -68.80 -0.85
CA ILE A 925 -17.19 -69.24 -2.26
C ILE A 925 -17.04 -68.08 -3.25
N GLU A 926 -17.47 -66.87 -2.87
CA GLU A 926 -17.27 -65.62 -3.65
C GLU A 926 -15.78 -65.31 -3.89
N CYS A 927 -14.89 -65.83 -3.05
CA CYS A 927 -13.44 -65.72 -3.20
C CYS A 927 -12.87 -66.56 -4.36
N PHE A 928 -13.56 -67.64 -4.75
CA PHE A 928 -13.14 -68.57 -5.81
C PHE A 928 -13.95 -68.41 -7.10
N PHE A 929 -15.21 -67.98 -6.98
CA PHE A 929 -16.14 -67.80 -8.08
C PHE A 929 -16.77 -66.41 -8.04
N LYS A 930 -16.34 -65.51 -8.92
CA LYS A 930 -16.98 -64.19 -9.06
C LYS A 930 -18.40 -64.34 -9.63
N ARG A 931 -19.36 -63.65 -9.00
CA ARG A 931 -20.77 -63.65 -9.40
C ARG A 931 -21.10 -62.40 -10.22
N ASN A 932 -21.46 -62.60 -11.49
CA ASN A 932 -22.08 -61.55 -12.30
C ASN A 932 -23.61 -61.60 -12.15
N TYR A 933 -24.31 -60.49 -12.45
CA TYR A 933 -25.78 -60.37 -12.32
C TYR A 933 -26.59 -61.42 -13.13
N PHE A 934 -25.96 -62.12 -14.07
CA PHE A 934 -26.54 -63.14 -14.95
C PHE A 934 -25.90 -64.53 -14.77
N ALA A 935 -25.64 -64.94 -13.52
CA ALA A 935 -25.32 -66.33 -13.12
C ALA A 935 -24.18 -67.04 -13.89
N SER A 936 -23.22 -66.28 -14.43
CA SER A 936 -22.03 -66.81 -15.11
C SER A 936 -20.86 -66.85 -14.13
N TYR A 937 -20.38 -68.06 -13.82
CA TYR A 937 -19.23 -68.28 -12.92
C TYR A 937 -17.91 -68.16 -13.68
N ARG A 938 -16.95 -67.43 -13.13
CA ARG A 938 -15.54 -67.43 -13.58
C ARG A 938 -14.65 -68.03 -12.50
N ILE A 939 -13.83 -69.00 -12.86
CA ILE A 939 -12.77 -69.57 -12.00
C ILE A 939 -11.58 -68.60 -11.99
N ALA A 940 -11.19 -68.13 -10.81
CA ALA A 940 -9.98 -67.33 -10.63
C ALA A 940 -8.82 -68.21 -10.12
N LEU A 941 -7.93 -68.64 -11.02
CA LEU A 941 -6.67 -69.30 -10.65
C LEU A 941 -5.56 -68.25 -10.49
N GLY A 942 -5.45 -67.69 -9.28
CA GLY A 942 -4.33 -66.82 -8.90
C GLY A 942 -3.15 -67.63 -8.36
N LEU A 943 -2.06 -67.72 -9.11
CA LEU A 943 -0.74 -68.04 -8.56
C LEU A 943 -0.08 -66.72 -8.13
N GLY A 944 0.37 -66.65 -6.88
CA GLY A 944 0.82 -65.40 -6.27
C GLY A 944 2.24 -64.98 -6.67
N SER A 945 2.36 -63.73 -7.10
CA SER A 945 3.57 -62.90 -6.96
C SER A 945 3.18 -61.43 -7.19
N ASP A 946 3.85 -60.50 -6.50
CA ASP A 946 3.49 -59.09 -6.52
C ASP A 946 3.62 -58.41 -7.89
N SER A 947 2.69 -57.47 -8.14
CA SER A 947 2.74 -56.39 -9.12
C SER A 947 2.60 -56.70 -10.63
N VAL A 948 2.06 -55.70 -11.33
CA VAL A 948 1.97 -55.52 -12.79
C VAL A 948 0.82 -56.25 -13.52
N SER A 949 0.23 -55.47 -14.44
CA SER A 949 -0.91 -55.77 -15.32
C SER A 949 -0.88 -57.11 -16.04
N SER A 950 -2.03 -57.80 -16.10
CA SER A 950 -2.25 -58.94 -17.00
C SER A 950 -3.35 -58.64 -18.03
N HIS A 951 -3.10 -59.04 -19.28
CA HIS A 951 -3.93 -58.71 -20.43
C HIS A 951 -5.26 -59.47 -20.48
N THR A 952 -6.27 -58.83 -21.06
CA THR A 952 -7.54 -59.44 -21.44
C THR A 952 -7.38 -60.39 -22.64
N VAL A 953 -7.83 -61.63 -22.50
CA VAL A 953 -8.14 -62.51 -23.63
C VAL A 953 -9.62 -62.86 -23.57
N ASN A 954 -10.40 -62.21 -24.44
CA ASN A 954 -11.80 -62.59 -24.66
C ASN A 954 -11.85 -63.81 -25.57
N VAL A 955 -12.46 -64.90 -25.11
CA VAL A 955 -12.87 -66.02 -25.99
C VAL A 955 -14.39 -66.08 -26.00
N ALA A 956 -14.99 -65.39 -26.97
CA ALA A 956 -16.38 -65.59 -27.37
C ALA A 956 -16.57 -65.16 -28.84
N THR A 957 -17.26 -66.00 -29.61
CA THR A 957 -17.75 -65.77 -30.99
C THR A 957 -16.67 -65.77 -32.11
N PRO A 958 -17.06 -65.94 -33.39
CA PRO A 958 -17.72 -67.14 -33.90
C PRO A 958 -17.08 -67.64 -35.22
N LEU A 959 -17.16 -68.94 -35.54
CA LEU A 959 -16.73 -69.45 -36.85
C LEU A 959 -17.70 -70.50 -37.43
N ARG A 960 -18.40 -70.09 -38.48
CA ARG A 960 -18.90 -70.98 -39.53
C ARG A 960 -18.46 -70.38 -40.86
N GLU A 961 -17.92 -71.23 -41.73
CA GLU A 961 -17.70 -71.01 -43.17
C GLU A 961 -16.71 -69.91 -43.58
N LEU A 962 -15.50 -70.33 -44.01
CA LEU A 962 -14.96 -70.07 -45.36
C LEU A 962 -13.50 -70.55 -45.49
N TRP A 963 -13.30 -71.81 -45.89
CA TRP A 963 -12.12 -72.25 -46.65
C TRP A 963 -12.54 -73.41 -47.56
N ALA A 964 -12.92 -73.06 -48.79
CA ALA A 964 -13.10 -74.00 -49.89
C ALA A 964 -12.43 -73.41 -51.15
N ALA A 965 -11.21 -73.87 -51.44
CA ALA A 965 -10.52 -73.63 -52.70
C ALA A 965 -9.39 -74.67 -52.86
N SER A 966 -9.55 -75.59 -53.82
CA SER A 966 -8.69 -76.77 -54.10
C SER A 966 -8.57 -77.78 -52.94
N VAL A 967 -8.77 -79.09 -53.11
CA VAL A 967 -8.99 -79.93 -54.31
C VAL A 967 -10.26 -80.77 -54.14
#